data_AF-A0A949WFG3-F1
#
_entry.id   AF-A0A949WFG3-F1
#
_cell.length_a   1.000
_cell.length_b   1.000
_cell.length_c   1.000
_cell.angle_alpha   90.00
_cell.angle_beta   90.00
_cell.angle_gamma   90.00
#
_symmetry.space_group_name_H-M   'P 1'
#
loop_
_entity.id
_entity.type
_entity.pdbx_description
1 polymer ?
#
loop_
_entity_poly.entity_id
_entity_poly.type
_entity_poly.pdbx_seq_one_letter_code
_entity_poly.pdbx_strand_id
1 'polypeptide(L)'
;MLFVLAFLNVPTARAQVRPVYDMGAIGLGQQLKRLQTTASAMHTGAHPDDEDSNLIAFLARGENARTVYLALNRGEGGQNVIGPELFEPLGVIRTEELLQARRLDGGQQMFTNVMDYGFSKTRAEATRIWGEQPTLGEMVRAIRTFRPLIIISRFSGTPADGHGQHQLAGYLTPLAYKAAADPNQFPEQIKEGLLPWQAKKLYMGQGFTAPAGEKVSVTVDTGHFDPLIGRSYAEIASEGRSQHKTQEMGTIERRGDQFSGEKLLDSKVKTSTPENDIFEGIDTSITGIAKIADDNEPGLAEKLAALQATAKKALDEYNAYSPEKIVPVLAAGVTQARAAKDATQNPYAKALIAEKEQEFAHALQLAAGVVVDALSDTDTIVAGDSTGVSVKIFGKAAAVKNVTLNTPSGWKVEAASEPKPAGNSFFFRPEKADAASYFKMTAASNATPTQPYWLEKPRHNFTFDWSAADAVKNAPFQHKLVTASVTMTIGGVDITAVQPVEYRFADDIRGELRRDLNVVPLVTVAPDTSLLIVPASAKEQKQHIVVSVTNQAPRDTKGTVSLVLPAGWTATPASADFDLATKNQKTAVAFDVTVPAGAKVGKYDVTVNAKVGSQTFDQSMQEIAYPHIQTHRRYTTATVVTEVLDLKVAPVRVGYIMGSGDAVPAAIKRLGVPVTMLEEKDLATGDLSRFDTIVVGIRASQVRPDFVANNGRLLDFVKKGGTLIVQYQQNQIIQNNMLPFAAKMEGVVNGKQRISNVRVVDETAPVKMLRPNDPIFSYPNKIVQSDWDNWVQERNLYTLTQLGPEWVTLTETADEGEDPVTGGLIYAKLGKGTYVYNAFSFFRQLPVGTPGAYRMLANMLSLPKAPAK
;
A
#
# COMPACT_ATOMS: atom_id res chain seq x y z
N MET A 1 -45.87 16.86 -2.35
CA MET A 1 -44.84 17.91 -2.29
C MET A 1 -43.49 17.19 -2.24
N LEU A 2 -42.95 16.81 -3.41
CA LEU A 2 -41.93 17.53 -4.19
C LEU A 2 -40.60 17.72 -3.42
N PHE A 3 -39.59 16.92 -3.83
CA PHE A 3 -38.14 17.15 -3.98
C PHE A 3 -37.43 18.07 -2.96
N VAL A 4 -36.23 17.71 -2.47
CA VAL A 4 -34.96 18.00 -3.17
C VAL A 4 -33.92 16.89 -2.96
N LEU A 5 -33.39 16.38 -4.09
CA LEU A 5 -32.11 15.67 -4.17
C LEU A 5 -30.96 16.59 -3.78
N ALA A 6 -30.10 16.15 -2.86
CA ALA A 6 -28.75 16.66 -2.76
C ALA A 6 -27.82 15.78 -3.61
N PHE A 7 -27.69 16.13 -4.89
CA PHE A 7 -26.52 15.75 -5.68
C PHE A 7 -25.31 16.47 -5.10
N LEU A 8 -24.43 15.73 -4.42
CA LEU A 8 -23.04 16.17 -4.27
C LEU A 8 -22.32 15.84 -5.59
N ASN A 9 -22.37 16.80 -6.51
CA ASN A 9 -21.41 16.89 -7.60
C ASN A 9 -20.05 17.24 -7.02
N VAL A 10 -19.15 16.25 -6.93
CA VAL A 10 -17.71 16.51 -6.88
C VAL A 10 -17.16 16.28 -8.29
N PRO A 11 -16.64 17.32 -8.97
CA PRO A 11 -16.06 17.17 -10.29
C PRO A 11 -14.71 16.43 -10.22
N THR A 12 -14.59 15.39 -11.06
CA THR A 12 -13.40 14.91 -11.80
C THR A 12 -12.02 14.90 -11.13
N ALA A 13 -11.40 13.71 -11.05
CA ALA A 13 -10.01 13.52 -11.48
C ALA A 13 -9.61 12.03 -11.66
N ARG A 14 -9.29 11.71 -12.92
CA ARG A 14 -8.24 10.83 -13.45
C ARG A 14 -8.30 9.32 -13.13
N ALA A 15 -8.40 8.56 -14.22
CA ALA A 15 -8.33 7.11 -14.33
C ALA A 15 -7.02 6.51 -13.77
N GLN A 16 -6.94 5.17 -13.74
CA GLN A 16 -5.68 4.46 -13.62
C GLN A 16 -4.68 4.97 -14.65
N VAL A 17 -3.45 5.22 -14.19
CA VAL A 17 -2.36 5.69 -15.04
C VAL A 17 -2.08 4.66 -16.13
N ARG A 18 -2.28 5.06 -17.38
CA ARG A 18 -1.91 4.24 -18.55
C ARG A 18 -0.40 4.31 -18.75
N PRO A 19 0.25 3.21 -19.15
CA PRO A 19 1.67 3.20 -19.49
C PRO A 19 1.89 3.85 -20.86
N VAL A 20 1.67 5.17 -20.96
CA VAL A 20 1.63 5.91 -22.24
C VAL A 20 2.93 5.82 -23.02
N TYR A 21 4.06 5.64 -22.35
CA TYR A 21 5.38 5.51 -22.97
C TYR A 21 5.69 4.09 -23.48
N ASP A 22 4.84 3.11 -23.17
CA ASP A 22 4.99 1.72 -23.58
C ASP A 22 4.07 1.36 -24.75
N MET A 23 3.34 2.35 -25.31
CA MET A 23 2.36 2.16 -26.38
C MET A 23 2.78 2.84 -27.68
N GLY A 24 2.31 2.27 -28.81
CA GLY A 24 2.44 2.87 -30.13
C GLY A 24 3.88 3.12 -30.57
N ALA A 25 4.11 4.21 -31.32
CA ALA A 25 5.43 4.56 -31.85
C ALA A 25 6.47 4.88 -30.76
N ILE A 26 6.05 5.49 -29.64
CA ILE A 26 6.95 5.78 -28.52
C ILE A 26 7.37 4.47 -27.85
N GLY A 27 6.40 3.61 -27.54
CA GLY A 27 6.65 2.28 -26.95
C GLY A 27 7.55 1.40 -27.80
N LEU A 28 7.31 1.34 -29.11
CA LEU A 28 8.20 0.62 -30.03
C LEU A 28 9.61 1.23 -30.02
N GLY A 29 9.75 2.56 -30.07
CA GLY A 29 11.06 3.20 -30.03
C GLY A 29 11.82 2.91 -28.73
N GLN A 30 11.15 2.95 -27.57
CA GLN A 30 11.73 2.58 -26.27
C GLN A 30 12.11 1.08 -26.26
N GLN A 31 11.26 0.20 -26.78
CA GLN A 31 11.57 -1.22 -26.90
C GLN A 31 12.80 -1.48 -27.79
N LEU A 32 12.98 -0.74 -28.88
CA LEU A 32 14.16 -0.84 -29.76
C LEU A 32 15.44 -0.35 -29.08
N LYS A 33 15.37 0.70 -28.24
CA LYS A 33 16.48 1.11 -27.38
C LYS A 33 16.80 0.02 -26.35
N ARG A 34 15.78 -0.57 -25.72
CA ARG A 34 15.91 -1.69 -24.78
C ARG A 34 16.58 -2.91 -25.41
N LEU A 35 16.33 -3.21 -26.68
CA LEU A 35 17.04 -4.30 -27.38
C LEU A 35 18.57 -4.13 -27.37
N GLN A 36 19.10 -2.91 -27.30
CA GLN A 36 20.54 -2.67 -27.36
C GLN A 36 21.28 -3.07 -26.06
N THR A 37 20.57 -3.24 -24.95
CA THR A 37 21.19 -3.28 -23.62
C THR A 37 20.60 -4.34 -22.68
N THR A 38 21.45 -5.02 -21.92
CA THR A 38 21.12 -5.88 -20.78
C THR A 38 21.37 -5.18 -19.45
N ALA A 39 21.51 -3.85 -19.44
CA ALA A 39 21.64 -3.07 -18.22
C ALA A 39 20.51 -3.42 -17.23
N SER A 40 20.86 -3.52 -15.95
CA SER A 40 19.90 -3.76 -14.88
C SER A 40 20.37 -3.15 -13.56
N ALA A 41 19.42 -2.57 -12.82
CA ALA A 41 19.68 -1.83 -11.60
C ALA A 41 18.63 -2.18 -10.53
N MET A 42 19.07 -2.31 -9.29
CA MET A 42 18.18 -2.43 -8.12
C MET A 42 18.42 -1.24 -7.19
N HIS A 43 17.40 -0.42 -7.01
CA HIS A 43 17.38 0.64 -5.99
C HIS A 43 16.73 0.08 -4.73
N THR A 44 17.32 0.25 -3.56
CA THR A 44 16.78 -0.28 -2.29
C THR A 44 16.41 0.85 -1.33
N GLY A 45 15.31 0.68 -0.60
CA GLY A 45 14.83 1.63 0.42
C GLY A 45 13.85 0.95 1.37
N ALA A 46 13.30 1.69 2.34
CA ALA A 46 12.42 1.10 3.33
C ALA A 46 10.94 1.12 2.87
N HIS A 47 10.44 2.28 2.42
CA HIS A 47 9.02 2.54 2.20
C HIS A 47 8.68 2.95 0.76
N PRO A 48 7.44 2.73 0.31
CA PRO A 48 6.89 3.40 -0.88
C PRO A 48 6.96 4.92 -0.74
N ASP A 49 7.70 5.65 -1.60
CA ASP A 49 8.02 7.10 -1.54
C ASP A 49 9.48 7.44 -1.18
N ASP A 50 10.25 6.47 -0.70
CA ASP A 50 11.67 6.65 -0.38
C ASP A 50 12.55 6.75 -1.63
N GLU A 51 12.08 6.22 -2.76
CA GLU A 51 12.88 6.03 -3.95
C GLU A 51 13.43 7.35 -4.53
N ASP A 52 14.63 7.31 -5.11
CA ASP A 52 15.02 8.37 -6.04
C ASP A 52 14.26 8.17 -7.36
N SER A 53 13.07 8.77 -7.44
CA SER A 53 12.19 8.66 -8.61
C SER A 53 12.88 9.17 -9.88
N ASN A 54 13.74 10.19 -9.77
CA ASN A 54 14.47 10.77 -10.89
C ASN A 54 15.48 9.77 -11.46
N LEU A 55 16.27 9.15 -10.57
CA LEU A 55 17.24 8.13 -10.95
C LEU A 55 16.55 6.90 -11.56
N ILE A 56 15.44 6.44 -10.97
CA ILE A 56 14.68 5.29 -11.53
C ILE A 56 14.19 5.61 -12.93
N ALA A 57 13.59 6.79 -13.16
CA ALA A 57 13.12 7.19 -14.48
C ALA A 57 14.27 7.28 -15.50
N PHE A 58 15.42 7.82 -15.11
CA PHE A 58 16.61 7.85 -15.96
C PHE A 58 17.12 6.45 -16.29
N LEU A 59 17.27 5.57 -15.29
CA LEU A 59 17.77 4.21 -15.50
C LEU A 59 16.82 3.41 -16.40
N ALA A 60 15.51 3.50 -16.16
CA ALA A 60 14.52 2.71 -16.89
C ALA A 60 14.19 3.27 -18.28
N ARG A 61 14.08 4.59 -18.47
CA ARG A 61 13.71 5.22 -19.76
C ARG A 61 14.91 5.72 -20.55
N GLY A 62 15.95 6.21 -19.88
CA GLY A 62 17.16 6.73 -20.51
C GLY A 62 18.14 5.63 -20.85
N GLU A 63 18.63 4.92 -19.84
CA GLU A 63 19.54 3.78 -20.03
C GLU A 63 18.82 2.53 -20.53
N ASN A 64 17.48 2.55 -20.58
CA ASN A 64 16.66 1.41 -20.92
C ASN A 64 17.03 0.17 -20.08
N ALA A 65 17.50 0.38 -18.85
CA ALA A 65 17.90 -0.65 -17.92
C ALA A 65 16.68 -1.31 -17.27
N ARG A 66 16.80 -2.59 -16.94
CA ARG A 66 15.80 -3.29 -16.14
C ARG A 66 15.99 -2.81 -14.72
N THR A 67 15.13 -1.89 -14.31
CA THR A 67 15.27 -1.19 -13.03
C THR A 67 14.18 -1.65 -12.08
N VAL A 68 14.55 -1.99 -10.84
CA VAL A 68 13.58 -2.34 -9.79
C VAL A 68 13.81 -1.51 -8.55
N TYR A 69 12.73 -1.08 -7.91
CA TYR A 69 12.77 -0.59 -6.54
C TYR A 69 12.40 -1.72 -5.59
N LEU A 70 13.31 -2.07 -4.68
CA LEU A 70 13.05 -2.95 -3.55
C LEU A 70 12.76 -2.10 -2.32
N ALA A 71 11.48 -1.93 -2.01
CA ALA A 71 11.04 -1.41 -0.71
C ALA A 71 11.07 -2.55 0.30
N LEU A 72 11.52 -2.32 1.54
CA LEU A 72 11.47 -3.39 2.54
C LEU A 72 10.02 -3.70 2.95
N ASN A 73 9.17 -2.69 3.06
CA ASN A 73 7.75 -2.84 3.44
C ASN A 73 6.80 -2.14 2.46
N ARG A 74 5.49 -2.18 2.72
CA ARG A 74 4.45 -1.56 1.88
C ARG A 74 3.91 -0.26 2.48
N GLY A 75 4.55 0.30 3.51
CA GLY A 75 4.18 1.58 4.12
C GLY A 75 2.88 1.55 4.92
N GLU A 76 2.56 0.40 5.52
CA GLU A 76 1.34 0.11 6.28
C GLU A 76 1.17 0.98 7.54
N GLY A 77 2.27 1.42 8.14
CA GLY A 77 2.31 2.24 9.36
C GLY A 77 2.20 3.75 9.09
N GLY A 78 2.22 4.15 7.81
CA GLY A 78 2.15 5.52 7.36
C GLY A 78 0.80 6.21 7.59
N GLN A 79 0.74 7.49 7.22
CA GLN A 79 -0.50 8.25 7.23
C GLN A 79 -1.34 7.94 5.98
N ASN A 80 -2.65 8.15 6.05
CA ASN A 80 -3.54 8.08 4.88
C ASN A 80 -4.41 9.34 4.85
N VAL A 81 -4.15 10.22 3.87
CA VAL A 81 -4.85 11.51 3.77
C VAL A 81 -6.09 11.45 2.86
N ILE A 82 -6.27 10.35 2.12
CA ILE A 82 -7.35 10.19 1.15
C ILE A 82 -8.48 9.26 1.63
N GLY A 83 -8.30 8.58 2.75
CA GLY A 83 -9.34 7.71 3.31
C GLY A 83 -8.97 7.04 4.64
N PRO A 84 -9.84 6.14 5.13
CA PRO A 84 -9.77 5.60 6.48
C PRO A 84 -8.87 4.36 6.64
N GLU A 85 -8.34 3.79 5.55
CA GLU A 85 -7.51 2.59 5.60
C GLU A 85 -6.20 2.84 6.35
N LEU A 86 -5.87 1.90 7.24
CA LEU A 86 -4.62 1.82 8.00
C LEU A 86 -4.08 0.40 7.88
N PHE A 87 -2.80 0.20 8.22
CA PHE A 87 -2.17 -1.13 8.27
C PHE A 87 -2.23 -1.87 6.93
N GLU A 88 -2.68 -3.13 6.92
CA GLU A 88 -2.66 -3.99 5.73
C GLU A 88 -3.45 -3.41 4.55
N PRO A 89 -4.70 -2.91 4.71
CA PRO A 89 -5.39 -2.19 3.64
C PRO A 89 -4.61 -1.01 3.06
N LEU A 90 -3.88 -0.25 3.87
CA LEU A 90 -3.05 0.86 3.39
C LEU A 90 -1.86 0.34 2.57
N GLY A 91 -1.25 -0.77 2.98
CA GLY A 91 -0.20 -1.44 2.21
C GLY A 91 -0.64 -1.85 0.80
N VAL A 92 -1.90 -2.26 0.62
CA VAL A 92 -2.48 -2.54 -0.70
C VAL A 92 -2.54 -1.29 -1.56
N ILE A 93 -3.03 -0.17 -0.99
CA ILE A 93 -3.13 1.12 -1.70
C ILE A 93 -1.74 1.59 -2.13
N ARG A 94 -0.77 1.64 -1.21
CA ARG A 94 0.59 2.12 -1.49
C ARG A 94 1.36 1.21 -2.45
N THR A 95 1.04 -0.08 -2.47
CA THR A 95 1.55 -1.00 -3.51
C THR A 95 1.05 -0.58 -4.89
N GLU A 96 -0.25 -0.29 -5.05
CA GLU A 96 -0.81 0.20 -6.32
C GLU A 96 -0.34 1.61 -6.70
N GLU A 97 -0.10 2.50 -5.73
CA GLU A 97 0.48 3.83 -5.97
C GLU A 97 1.89 3.72 -6.55
N LEU A 98 2.73 2.85 -5.99
CA LEU A 98 4.04 2.52 -6.58
C LEU A 98 3.88 1.94 -7.98
N LEU A 99 2.96 1.00 -8.20
CA LEU A 99 2.74 0.42 -9.53
C LEU A 99 2.29 1.46 -10.56
N GLN A 100 1.54 2.49 -10.15
CA GLN A 100 1.23 3.62 -11.02
C GLN A 100 2.45 4.47 -11.34
N ALA A 101 3.30 4.76 -10.35
CA ALA A 101 4.57 5.45 -10.60
C ALA A 101 5.45 4.65 -11.58
N ARG A 102 5.54 3.33 -11.37
CA ARG A 102 6.27 2.38 -12.23
C ARG A 102 5.74 2.33 -13.67
N ARG A 103 4.42 2.44 -13.89
CA ARG A 103 3.85 2.55 -15.25
C ARG A 103 4.31 3.82 -15.99
N LEU A 104 4.71 4.86 -15.28
CA LEU A 104 5.25 6.09 -15.87
C LEU A 104 6.77 5.99 -16.03
N ASP A 105 7.49 5.78 -14.94
CA ASP A 105 8.96 5.79 -14.93
C ASP A 105 9.58 4.54 -15.56
N GLY A 106 8.83 3.47 -15.80
CA GLY A 106 9.30 2.23 -16.44
C GLY A 106 10.04 1.26 -15.51
N GLY A 107 10.16 1.59 -14.23
CA GLY A 107 10.73 0.69 -13.24
C GLY A 107 9.81 -0.48 -12.89
N GLN A 108 10.31 -1.40 -12.08
CA GLN A 108 9.57 -2.50 -11.48
C GLN A 108 9.53 -2.32 -9.96
N GLN A 109 8.65 -3.06 -9.28
CA GLN A 109 8.52 -3.00 -7.82
C GLN A 109 8.73 -4.39 -7.22
N MET A 110 9.50 -4.45 -6.14
CA MET A 110 9.61 -5.61 -5.26
C MET A 110 9.45 -5.19 -3.80
N PHE A 111 9.10 -6.14 -2.95
CA PHE A 111 8.98 -5.95 -1.50
C PHE A 111 9.72 -7.03 -0.72
N THR A 112 10.06 -6.80 0.53
CA THR A 112 10.29 -7.91 1.48
C THR A 112 9.00 -8.25 2.24
N ASN A 113 9.09 -9.16 3.21
CA ASN A 113 7.94 -9.64 3.97
C ASN A 113 7.71 -8.88 5.28
N VAL A 114 8.52 -7.88 5.60
CA VAL A 114 8.31 -7.06 6.80
C VAL A 114 7.20 -6.04 6.57
N MET A 115 6.45 -5.77 7.62
CA MET A 115 5.40 -4.76 7.68
C MET A 115 5.96 -3.48 8.30
N ASP A 116 5.60 -2.33 7.75
CA ASP A 116 5.83 -1.04 8.41
C ASP A 116 5.00 -0.96 9.70
N TYR A 117 5.70 -0.80 10.82
CA TYR A 117 5.10 -0.68 12.15
C TYR A 117 4.98 0.76 12.62
N GLY A 118 5.26 1.75 11.76
CA GLY A 118 5.29 3.16 12.09
C GLY A 118 6.70 3.71 12.29
N PHE A 119 6.75 5.01 12.53
CA PHE A 119 8.01 5.73 12.70
C PHE A 119 8.81 5.17 13.89
N SER A 120 10.08 4.88 13.65
CA SER A 120 11.06 4.42 14.63
C SER A 120 12.29 5.32 14.57
N LYS A 121 12.99 5.50 15.69
CA LYS A 121 14.10 6.47 15.77
C LYS A 121 15.46 5.86 15.49
N THR A 122 15.63 4.58 15.81
CA THR A 122 16.95 3.95 15.80
C THR A 122 16.96 2.67 14.98
N ARG A 123 18.11 2.36 14.39
CA ARG A 123 18.34 1.05 13.77
C ARG A 123 18.14 -0.09 14.76
N ALA A 124 18.56 0.07 16.03
CA ALA A 124 18.47 -0.98 17.04
C ALA A 124 17.01 -1.42 17.29
N GLU A 125 16.09 -0.46 17.36
CA GLU A 125 14.65 -0.71 17.45
C GLU A 125 14.14 -1.47 16.21
N ALA A 126 14.49 -1.00 15.01
CA ALA A 126 14.13 -1.69 13.76
C ALA A 126 14.69 -3.12 13.68
N THR A 127 15.94 -3.33 14.09
CA THR A 127 16.56 -4.65 14.17
C THR A 127 15.83 -5.56 15.16
N ARG A 128 15.41 -5.03 16.31
CA ARG A 128 14.64 -5.78 17.32
C ARG A 128 13.28 -6.22 16.79
N ILE A 129 12.62 -5.37 16.01
CA ILE A 129 11.25 -5.61 15.52
C ILE A 129 11.22 -6.49 14.27
N TRP A 130 12.05 -6.20 13.26
CA TRP A 130 12.07 -6.95 12.00
C TRP A 130 13.01 -8.16 12.02
N GLY A 131 14.02 -8.14 12.88
CA GLY A 131 15.11 -9.12 12.87
C GLY A 131 16.07 -8.90 11.70
N GLU A 132 17.37 -8.89 11.99
CA GLU A 132 18.40 -8.66 10.96
C GLU A 132 18.45 -9.79 9.92
N GLN A 133 18.62 -11.04 10.37
CA GLN A 133 18.84 -12.19 9.48
C GLN A 133 17.63 -12.54 8.61
N PRO A 134 16.38 -12.57 9.13
CA PRO A 134 15.21 -12.80 8.28
C PRO A 134 15.04 -11.71 7.20
N THR A 135 15.20 -10.44 7.58
CA THR A 135 15.08 -9.32 6.63
C THR A 135 16.20 -9.36 5.57
N LEU A 136 17.44 -9.63 5.99
CA LEU A 136 18.58 -9.82 5.10
C LEU A 136 18.33 -10.96 4.10
N GLY A 137 17.75 -12.06 4.56
CA GLY A 137 17.41 -13.22 3.72
C GLY A 137 16.47 -12.85 2.58
N GLU A 138 15.42 -12.07 2.85
CA GLU A 138 14.48 -11.62 1.82
C GLU A 138 15.08 -10.61 0.84
N MET A 139 16.03 -9.77 1.29
CA MET A 139 16.80 -8.93 0.37
C MET A 139 17.72 -9.76 -0.53
N VAL A 140 18.38 -10.78 0.02
CA VAL A 140 19.22 -11.71 -0.76
C VAL A 140 18.38 -12.47 -1.78
N ARG A 141 17.17 -12.92 -1.41
CA ARG A 141 16.20 -13.54 -2.31
C ARG A 141 15.87 -12.60 -3.48
N ALA A 142 15.54 -11.34 -3.18
CA ALA A 142 15.22 -10.35 -4.20
C ALA A 142 16.40 -10.13 -5.16
N ILE A 143 17.64 -10.03 -4.65
CA ILE A 143 18.84 -9.88 -5.47
C ILE A 143 19.07 -11.12 -6.36
N ARG A 144 18.97 -12.34 -5.83
CA ARG A 144 19.16 -13.58 -6.61
C ARG A 144 18.06 -13.82 -7.65
N THR A 145 16.86 -13.33 -7.36
CA THR A 145 15.70 -13.38 -8.27
C THR A 145 15.86 -12.39 -9.41
N PHE A 146 16.13 -11.11 -9.09
CA PHE A 146 16.20 -10.05 -10.10
C PHE A 146 17.54 -9.98 -10.85
N ARG A 147 18.63 -10.38 -10.21
CA ARG A 147 20.01 -10.38 -10.75
C ARG A 147 20.45 -9.00 -11.30
N PRO A 148 20.46 -7.95 -10.46
CA PRO A 148 20.86 -6.62 -10.90
C PRO A 148 22.37 -6.54 -11.19
N LEU A 149 22.77 -5.84 -12.25
CA LEU A 149 24.19 -5.55 -12.50
C LEU A 149 24.72 -4.50 -11.53
N ILE A 150 23.91 -3.52 -11.14
CA ILE A 150 24.25 -2.54 -10.11
C ILE A 150 23.17 -2.49 -9.01
N ILE A 151 23.59 -2.28 -7.76
CA ILE A 151 22.70 -2.05 -6.63
C ILE A 151 22.94 -0.64 -6.10
N ILE A 152 21.88 0.12 -5.86
CA ILE A 152 21.91 1.47 -5.30
C ILE A 152 21.19 1.46 -3.95
N SER A 153 21.92 1.68 -2.87
CA SER A 153 21.34 1.90 -1.54
C SER A 153 20.83 3.34 -1.44
N ARG A 154 19.54 3.54 -1.16
CA ARG A 154 19.00 4.89 -0.92
C ARG A 154 19.61 5.55 0.31
N PHE A 155 19.91 4.74 1.32
CA PHE A 155 20.29 5.18 2.65
C PHE A 155 21.70 4.72 3.02
N SER A 156 22.35 5.47 3.92
CA SER A 156 23.73 5.23 4.35
C SER A 156 23.87 4.10 5.37
N GLY A 157 22.79 3.77 6.07
CA GLY A 157 22.77 2.83 7.18
C GLY A 157 23.14 3.46 8.54
N THR A 158 23.14 4.80 8.62
CA THR A 158 23.62 5.57 9.77
C THR A 158 22.52 6.48 10.33
N PRO A 159 22.65 7.00 11.57
CA PRO A 159 21.66 7.92 12.13
C PRO A 159 21.34 9.17 11.29
N ALA A 160 22.20 9.51 10.31
CA ALA A 160 21.91 10.59 9.37
C ALA A 160 20.67 10.33 8.49
N ASP A 161 20.26 9.07 8.32
CA ASP A 161 19.07 8.69 7.55
C ASP A 161 17.76 8.98 8.31
N GLY A 162 17.86 9.36 9.59
CA GLY A 162 16.72 9.72 10.43
C GLY A 162 15.93 8.49 10.89
N HIS A 163 14.94 8.06 10.12
CA HIS A 163 14.05 6.97 10.52
C HIS A 163 14.81 5.64 10.69
N GLY A 164 14.62 4.94 11.81
CA GLY A 164 15.27 3.66 12.12
C GLY A 164 15.13 2.58 11.04
N GLN A 165 13.97 2.53 10.36
CA GLN A 165 13.75 1.64 9.22
C GLN A 165 14.65 2.00 8.01
N HIS A 166 14.90 3.30 7.75
CA HIS A 166 15.85 3.76 6.72
C HIS A 166 17.28 3.35 7.07
N GLN A 167 17.67 3.54 8.34
CA GLN A 167 18.98 3.14 8.85
C GLN A 167 19.20 1.63 8.70
N LEU A 168 18.17 0.82 8.95
CA LEU A 168 18.29 -0.63 8.79
C LEU A 168 18.36 -1.03 7.30
N ALA A 169 17.55 -0.43 6.42
CA ALA A 169 17.61 -0.68 4.98
C ALA A 169 18.99 -0.34 4.38
N GLY A 170 19.55 0.82 4.75
CA GLY A 170 20.89 1.23 4.31
C GLY A 170 22.00 0.34 4.89
N TYR A 171 21.84 -0.15 6.12
CA TYR A 171 22.77 -1.09 6.75
C TYR A 171 22.76 -2.47 6.09
N LEU A 172 21.57 -2.99 5.78
CA LEU A 172 21.41 -4.32 5.19
C LEU A 172 21.81 -4.39 3.71
N THR A 173 21.68 -3.30 2.95
CA THR A 173 21.95 -3.33 1.50
C THR A 173 23.37 -3.79 1.14
N PRO A 174 24.46 -3.25 1.75
CA PRO A 174 25.81 -3.77 1.53
C PRO A 174 26.04 -5.20 2.00
N LEU A 175 25.30 -5.66 3.02
CA LEU A 175 25.35 -7.04 3.48
C LEU A 175 24.66 -7.98 2.48
N ALA A 176 23.49 -7.61 1.98
CA ALA A 176 22.74 -8.35 0.98
C ALA A 176 23.51 -8.46 -0.34
N TYR A 177 24.17 -7.38 -0.76
CA TYR A 177 25.07 -7.37 -1.93
C TYR A 177 26.17 -8.45 -1.84
N LYS A 178 26.75 -8.67 -0.66
CA LYS A 178 27.77 -9.70 -0.43
C LYS A 178 27.15 -11.09 -0.28
N ALA A 179 26.10 -11.21 0.53
CA ALA A 179 25.47 -12.48 0.85
C ALA A 179 24.78 -13.12 -0.37
N ALA A 180 24.27 -12.32 -1.31
CA ALA A 180 23.67 -12.85 -2.54
C ALA A 180 24.66 -13.65 -3.39
N ALA A 181 25.96 -13.32 -3.33
CA ALA A 181 27.02 -14.01 -4.07
C ALA A 181 27.55 -15.28 -3.37
N ASP A 182 27.26 -15.47 -2.07
CA ASP A 182 27.76 -16.61 -1.29
C ASP A 182 26.68 -17.72 -1.20
N PRO A 183 26.89 -18.92 -1.79
CA PRO A 183 25.93 -20.02 -1.70
C PRO A 183 25.72 -20.56 -0.27
N ASN A 184 26.60 -20.25 0.69
CA ASN A 184 26.46 -20.67 2.08
C ASN A 184 25.57 -19.72 2.91
N GLN A 185 25.30 -18.51 2.39
CA GLN A 185 24.33 -17.59 2.97
C GLN A 185 22.94 -17.93 2.44
N PHE A 186 21.99 -18.21 3.34
CA PHE A 186 20.62 -18.60 2.99
C PHE A 186 20.57 -19.83 2.04
N PRO A 187 21.17 -20.98 2.43
CA PRO A 187 21.29 -22.17 1.57
C PRO A 187 19.94 -22.78 1.19
N GLU A 188 18.87 -22.51 1.95
CA GLU A 188 17.50 -22.86 1.58
C GLU A 188 17.08 -22.24 0.25
N GLN A 189 17.51 -21.01 -0.05
CA GLN A 189 17.21 -20.36 -1.33
C GLN A 189 17.93 -21.04 -2.50
N ILE A 190 19.14 -21.55 -2.27
CA ILE A 190 19.87 -22.32 -3.29
C ILE A 190 19.11 -23.63 -3.59
N LYS A 191 18.56 -24.29 -2.56
CA LYS A 191 17.72 -25.49 -2.72
C LYS A 191 16.41 -25.19 -3.47
N GLU A 192 15.88 -23.99 -3.32
CA GLU A 192 14.72 -23.49 -4.09
C GLU A 192 15.07 -23.11 -5.54
N GLY A 193 16.35 -23.19 -5.94
CA GLY A 193 16.81 -22.92 -7.31
C GLY A 193 17.31 -21.49 -7.56
N LEU A 194 17.41 -20.65 -6.52
CA LEU A 194 17.98 -19.32 -6.64
C LEU A 194 19.51 -19.39 -6.63
N LEU A 195 20.13 -19.26 -7.80
CA LEU A 195 21.59 -19.30 -7.93
C LEU A 195 22.25 -18.07 -7.26
N PRO A 196 23.49 -18.20 -6.77
CA PRO A 196 24.26 -17.05 -6.27
C PRO A 196 24.40 -15.97 -7.34
N TRP A 197 24.34 -14.72 -6.90
CA TRP A 197 24.43 -13.56 -7.78
C TRP A 197 25.34 -12.48 -7.19
N GLN A 198 26.41 -12.15 -7.92
CA GLN A 198 27.31 -11.04 -7.60
C GLN A 198 26.99 -9.86 -8.53
N ALA A 199 26.25 -8.87 -8.01
CA ALA A 199 26.15 -7.57 -8.66
C ALA A 199 27.56 -6.97 -8.86
N LYS A 200 27.77 -6.27 -9.96
CA LYS A 200 29.09 -5.78 -10.37
C LYS A 200 29.48 -4.51 -9.63
N LYS A 201 28.52 -3.66 -9.24
CA LYS A 201 28.78 -2.42 -8.50
C LYS A 201 27.73 -2.20 -7.41
N LEU A 202 28.16 -1.60 -6.31
CA LEU A 202 27.31 -1.16 -5.21
C LEU A 202 27.50 0.34 -5.02
N TYR A 203 26.40 1.07 -5.04
CA TYR A 203 26.33 2.51 -4.84
C TYR A 203 25.54 2.87 -3.58
N MET A 204 25.75 4.10 -3.12
CA MET A 204 24.92 4.79 -2.13
C MET A 204 24.52 6.15 -2.69
N GLY A 205 23.22 6.41 -2.75
CA GLY A 205 22.69 7.71 -3.19
C GLY A 205 22.90 8.80 -2.15
N GLN A 206 22.94 10.07 -2.58
CA GLN A 206 23.10 11.23 -1.70
C GLN A 206 21.89 11.54 -0.78
N GLY A 207 20.88 10.67 -0.74
CA GLY A 207 19.68 10.85 0.08
C GLY A 207 18.78 12.01 -0.38
N PHE A 208 17.93 12.52 0.51
CA PHE A 208 17.01 13.64 0.22
C PHE A 208 17.67 15.01 0.33
N THR A 209 18.75 15.12 1.09
CA THR A 209 19.49 16.35 1.34
C THR A 209 20.98 16.06 1.32
N ALA A 210 21.59 16.19 0.14
CA ALA A 210 23.04 16.08 -0.01
C ALA A 210 23.75 17.23 0.72
N PRO A 211 24.75 16.99 1.59
CA PRO A 211 25.64 18.03 2.08
C PRO A 211 26.33 18.75 0.92
N ALA A 212 26.43 20.07 0.99
CA ALA A 212 27.15 20.86 -0.01
C ALA A 212 28.61 20.38 -0.12
N GLY A 213 29.04 20.03 -1.34
CA GLY A 213 30.40 19.58 -1.62
C GLY A 213 30.70 18.10 -1.31
N GLU A 214 29.70 17.28 -0.99
CA GLU A 214 29.90 15.83 -0.92
C GLU A 214 30.35 15.28 -2.28
N LYS A 215 31.52 14.62 -2.30
CA LYS A 215 32.06 14.00 -3.52
C LYS A 215 31.28 12.73 -3.85
N VAL A 216 30.67 12.71 -5.02
CA VAL A 216 30.07 11.52 -5.62
C VAL A 216 31.03 10.86 -6.60
N SER A 217 30.80 9.58 -6.88
CA SER A 217 31.54 8.82 -7.87
C SER A 217 30.99 9.07 -9.27
N VAL A 218 29.68 9.23 -9.40
CA VAL A 218 28.99 9.58 -10.65
C VAL A 218 27.86 10.57 -10.36
N THR A 219 27.68 11.52 -11.29
CA THR A 219 26.53 12.43 -11.30
C THR A 219 25.72 12.13 -12.55
N VAL A 220 24.45 11.78 -12.36
CA VAL A 220 23.52 11.42 -13.44
C VAL A 220 22.64 12.64 -13.75
N ASP A 221 22.61 13.06 -15.02
CA ASP A 221 21.70 14.09 -15.51
C ASP A 221 20.29 13.52 -15.69
N THR A 222 19.50 13.59 -14.61
CA THR A 222 18.10 13.16 -14.60
C THR A 222 17.17 14.23 -15.20
N GLY A 223 17.67 15.45 -15.41
CA GLY A 223 16.99 16.54 -16.12
C GLY A 223 17.05 16.41 -17.64
N HIS A 224 17.81 15.44 -18.15
CA HIS A 224 17.98 15.20 -19.59
C HIS A 224 16.64 14.98 -20.30
N PHE A 225 16.44 15.68 -21.42
CA PHE A 225 15.24 15.61 -22.23
C PHE A 225 15.35 14.47 -23.27
N ASP A 226 14.45 13.48 -23.22
CA ASP A 226 14.39 12.44 -24.27
C ASP A 226 13.49 12.92 -25.43
N PRO A 227 14.03 13.14 -26.64
CA PRO A 227 13.24 13.61 -27.78
C PRO A 227 12.19 12.60 -28.27
N LEU A 228 12.37 11.30 -28.01
CA LEU A 228 11.38 10.29 -28.35
C LEU A 228 10.15 10.37 -27.43
N ILE A 229 10.38 10.60 -26.14
CA ILE A 229 9.30 10.73 -25.14
C ILE A 229 8.70 12.15 -25.18
N GLY A 230 9.50 13.16 -25.48
CA GLY A 230 9.11 14.57 -25.47
C GLY A 230 9.08 15.18 -24.07
N ARG A 231 9.75 14.57 -23.09
CA ARG A 231 9.85 15.01 -21.68
C ARG A 231 11.21 14.66 -21.11
N SER A 232 11.62 15.33 -20.03
CA SER A 232 12.77 14.88 -19.24
C SER A 232 12.40 13.75 -18.28
N TYR A 233 13.40 12.99 -17.83
CA TYR A 233 13.18 11.94 -16.84
C TYR A 233 12.72 12.51 -15.49
N ALA A 234 13.17 13.71 -15.12
CA ALA A 234 12.69 14.44 -13.95
C ALA A 234 11.20 14.85 -14.05
N GLU A 235 10.70 15.22 -15.23
CA GLU A 235 9.26 15.49 -15.42
C GLU A 235 8.43 14.21 -15.19
N ILE A 236 8.86 13.09 -15.78
CA ILE A 236 8.21 11.78 -15.61
C ILE A 236 8.26 11.34 -14.14
N ALA A 237 9.40 11.51 -13.49
CA ALA A 237 9.60 11.19 -12.09
C ALA A 237 8.72 12.04 -11.16
N SER A 238 8.56 13.34 -11.43
CA SER A 238 7.63 14.21 -10.69
C SER A 238 6.17 13.74 -10.82
N GLU A 239 5.75 13.30 -12.01
CA GLU A 239 4.42 12.73 -12.22
C GLU A 239 4.24 11.39 -11.50
N GLY A 240 5.25 10.52 -11.55
CA GLY A 240 5.29 9.25 -10.83
C GLY A 240 5.23 9.45 -9.33
N ARG A 241 6.03 10.37 -8.79
CA ARG A 241 6.03 10.75 -7.37
C ARG A 241 4.66 11.27 -6.93
N SER A 242 3.95 11.96 -7.82
CA SER A 242 2.59 12.44 -7.56
C SER A 242 1.52 11.34 -7.51
N GLN A 243 1.87 10.08 -7.79
CA GLN A 243 0.98 8.93 -7.60
C GLN A 243 0.96 8.40 -6.17
N HIS A 244 1.91 8.80 -5.30
CA HIS A 244 1.89 8.54 -3.85
C HIS A 244 0.86 9.46 -3.16
N LYS A 245 -0.41 9.32 -3.52
CA LYS A 245 -1.51 10.22 -3.13
C LYS A 245 -1.83 10.10 -1.65
N THR A 246 -1.76 8.91 -1.07
CA THR A 246 -1.95 8.68 0.37
C THR A 246 -0.95 9.47 1.24
N GLN A 247 0.21 9.83 0.68
CA GLN A 247 1.31 10.54 1.37
C GLN A 247 1.41 12.05 1.04
N GLU A 248 0.44 12.62 0.31
CA GLU A 248 0.48 14.04 -0.13
C GLU A 248 1.71 14.42 -0.98
N MET A 249 2.26 13.48 -1.74
CA MET A 249 3.54 13.64 -2.44
C MET A 249 3.45 14.32 -3.82
N GLY A 250 2.34 15.00 -4.09
CA GLY A 250 2.14 15.77 -5.32
C GLY A 250 3.18 16.88 -5.48
N THR A 251 3.82 16.95 -6.65
CA THR A 251 4.89 17.92 -6.92
C THR A 251 4.77 18.54 -8.31
N ILE A 252 5.44 19.67 -8.50
CA ILE A 252 5.56 20.34 -9.80
C ILE A 252 6.56 19.55 -10.67
N GLU A 253 6.22 19.36 -11.94
CA GLU A 253 7.12 18.79 -12.96
C GLU A 253 8.18 19.83 -13.35
N ARG A 254 9.32 19.78 -12.68
CA ARG A 254 10.43 20.71 -12.91
C ARG A 254 11.13 20.37 -14.23
N ARG A 255 11.51 21.42 -14.96
CA ARG A 255 12.24 21.34 -16.24
C ARG A 255 13.67 21.84 -16.09
N GLY A 256 14.52 21.43 -17.02
CA GLY A 256 15.94 21.78 -17.05
C GLY A 256 16.79 20.89 -16.15
N ASP A 257 18.01 21.34 -15.88
CA ASP A 257 19.05 20.57 -15.21
C ASP A 257 18.59 20.05 -13.84
N GLN A 258 18.54 18.72 -13.69
CA GLN A 258 18.31 17.99 -12.45
C GLN A 258 19.31 16.85 -12.39
N PHE A 259 19.80 16.52 -11.20
CA PHE A 259 20.86 15.54 -11.05
C PHE A 259 20.62 14.60 -9.88
N SER A 260 21.01 13.35 -10.05
CA SER A 260 21.15 12.37 -8.96
C SER A 260 22.63 12.00 -8.81
N GLY A 261 23.15 12.07 -7.59
CA GLY A 261 24.55 11.79 -7.29
C GLY A 261 24.72 10.48 -6.55
N GLU A 262 25.64 9.63 -7.03
CA GLU A 262 25.86 8.28 -6.51
C GLU A 262 27.31 8.08 -6.08
N LYS A 263 27.50 7.54 -4.87
CA LYS A 263 28.81 7.20 -4.31
C LYS A 263 29.07 5.71 -4.44
N LEU A 264 30.14 5.34 -5.14
CA LEU A 264 30.57 3.95 -5.29
C LEU A 264 31.12 3.41 -3.97
N LEU A 265 30.54 2.32 -3.47
CA LEU A 265 30.95 1.63 -2.24
C LEU A 265 31.81 0.39 -2.52
N ASP A 266 31.48 -0.37 -3.57
CA ASP A 266 32.22 -1.57 -4.00
C ASP A 266 32.05 -1.74 -5.52
N SER A 267 33.09 -2.25 -6.19
CA SER A 267 33.06 -2.59 -7.61
C SER A 267 33.85 -3.88 -7.88
N LYS A 268 33.31 -4.73 -8.74
CA LYS A 268 33.96 -5.93 -9.31
C LYS A 268 34.53 -5.67 -10.71
N VAL A 269 34.43 -4.43 -11.19
CA VAL A 269 34.98 -3.97 -12.48
C VAL A 269 35.85 -2.73 -12.27
N LYS A 270 36.74 -2.45 -13.23
CA LYS A 270 37.56 -1.24 -13.21
C LYS A 270 36.75 -0.05 -13.70
N THR A 271 36.84 1.08 -13.01
CA THR A 271 36.17 2.33 -13.35
C THR A 271 37.09 3.53 -13.10
N SER A 272 36.78 4.67 -13.70
CA SER A 272 37.47 5.94 -13.50
C SER A 272 37.00 6.66 -12.23
N THR A 273 37.59 7.81 -11.91
CA THR A 273 37.21 8.62 -10.74
C THR A 273 37.37 10.11 -11.05
N PRO A 274 36.29 10.88 -11.22
CA PRO A 274 34.88 10.45 -11.24
C PRO A 274 34.58 9.53 -12.45
N GLU A 275 33.52 8.74 -12.33
CA GLU A 275 32.98 7.90 -13.41
C GLU A 275 32.17 8.77 -14.39
N ASN A 276 32.19 8.41 -15.68
CA ASN A 276 31.43 9.11 -16.72
C ASN A 276 29.99 8.60 -16.85
N ASP A 277 29.79 7.33 -16.48
CA ASP A 277 28.51 6.64 -16.58
C ASP A 277 28.35 5.65 -15.40
N ILE A 278 27.12 5.43 -14.96
CA ILE A 278 26.83 4.56 -13.81
C ILE A 278 27.13 3.07 -14.11
N PHE A 279 27.05 2.65 -15.37
CA PHE A 279 27.44 1.32 -15.84
C PHE A 279 28.88 1.24 -16.34
N GLU A 280 29.70 2.29 -16.18
CA GLU A 280 31.10 2.29 -16.60
C GLU A 280 31.84 1.04 -16.08
N GLY A 281 32.59 0.39 -16.96
CA GLY A 281 33.30 -0.87 -16.69
C GLY A 281 32.48 -2.14 -16.93
N ILE A 282 31.17 -2.03 -17.17
CA ILE A 282 30.27 -3.14 -17.47
C ILE A 282 29.88 -3.08 -18.95
N ASP A 283 30.14 -4.13 -19.71
CA ASP A 283 29.63 -4.25 -21.07
C ASP A 283 28.16 -4.68 -21.01
N THR A 284 27.25 -3.71 -21.10
CA THR A 284 25.81 -3.93 -21.04
C THR A 284 25.21 -4.26 -22.41
N SER A 285 26.00 -4.41 -23.48
CA SER A 285 25.46 -4.82 -24.79
C SER A 285 24.96 -6.27 -24.79
N ILE A 286 24.25 -6.69 -25.85
CA ILE A 286 23.93 -8.11 -26.09
C ILE A 286 25.21 -8.94 -26.19
N THR A 287 26.26 -8.42 -26.83
CA THR A 287 27.57 -9.08 -26.87
C THR A 287 28.19 -9.27 -25.49
N GLY A 288 27.90 -8.35 -24.57
CA GLY A 288 28.33 -8.39 -23.18
C GLY A 288 27.75 -9.54 -22.36
N ILE A 289 26.67 -10.19 -22.81
CA ILE A 289 26.03 -11.32 -22.10
C ILE A 289 27.04 -12.41 -21.74
N ALA A 290 27.90 -12.80 -22.68
CA ALA A 290 28.92 -13.83 -22.46
C ALA A 290 29.87 -13.45 -21.30
N LYS A 291 30.34 -12.20 -21.28
CA LYS A 291 31.22 -11.70 -20.22
C LYS A 291 30.49 -11.51 -18.88
N ILE A 292 29.25 -11.04 -18.92
CA ILE A 292 28.41 -10.85 -17.73
C ILE A 292 28.14 -12.19 -17.03
N ALA A 293 27.92 -13.25 -17.81
CA ALA A 293 27.62 -14.60 -17.34
C ALA A 293 28.83 -15.52 -17.17
N ASP A 294 30.04 -15.03 -17.46
CA ASP A 294 31.28 -15.82 -17.51
C ASP A 294 31.14 -17.09 -18.38
N ASP A 295 30.53 -16.92 -19.56
CA ASP A 295 30.23 -17.98 -20.50
C ASP A 295 31.17 -17.92 -21.71
N ASN A 296 31.92 -19.00 -21.91
CA ASN A 296 32.91 -19.16 -22.98
C ASN A 296 32.51 -20.29 -23.97
N GLU A 297 31.23 -20.69 -24.01
CA GLU A 297 30.78 -21.75 -24.91
C GLU A 297 31.01 -21.40 -26.40
N PRO A 298 31.55 -22.34 -27.21
CA PRO A 298 31.91 -22.08 -28.60
C PRO A 298 30.72 -21.60 -29.45
N GLY A 299 30.94 -20.55 -30.23
CA GLY A 299 29.94 -19.99 -31.15
C GLY A 299 28.89 -19.09 -30.49
N LEU A 300 28.83 -19.00 -29.15
CA LEU A 300 27.92 -18.07 -28.47
C LEU A 300 28.26 -16.60 -28.81
N ALA A 301 29.53 -16.22 -28.72
CA ALA A 301 29.98 -14.86 -28.98
C ALA A 301 29.60 -14.36 -30.40
N GLU A 302 29.75 -15.22 -31.42
CA GLU A 302 29.37 -14.91 -32.81
C GLU A 302 27.85 -14.71 -32.94
N LYS A 303 27.05 -15.55 -32.29
CA LYS A 303 25.58 -15.43 -32.30
C LYS A 303 25.09 -14.18 -31.57
N LEU A 304 25.71 -13.83 -30.44
CA LEU A 304 25.41 -12.59 -29.72
C LEU A 304 25.80 -11.36 -30.54
N ALA A 305 26.93 -11.39 -31.24
CA ALA A 305 27.34 -10.32 -32.15
C ALA A 305 26.37 -10.15 -33.32
N ALA A 306 25.90 -11.24 -33.92
CA ALA A 306 24.87 -11.20 -34.95
C ALA A 306 23.55 -10.63 -34.41
N LEU A 307 23.13 -11.05 -33.21
CA LEU A 307 21.92 -10.54 -32.55
C LEU A 307 22.03 -9.04 -32.23
N GLN A 308 23.18 -8.58 -31.75
CA GLN A 308 23.45 -7.16 -31.50
C GLN A 308 23.39 -6.34 -32.80
N ALA A 309 23.96 -6.85 -33.89
CA ALA A 309 23.90 -6.17 -35.19
C ALA A 309 22.47 -6.03 -35.69
N THR A 310 21.63 -7.07 -35.50
CA THR A 310 20.20 -7.03 -35.83
C THR A 310 19.43 -6.05 -34.96
N ALA A 311 19.71 -6.02 -33.64
CA ALA A 311 19.12 -5.02 -32.74
C ALA A 311 19.46 -3.61 -33.20
N LYS A 312 20.74 -3.34 -33.53
CA LYS A 312 21.18 -2.04 -34.01
C LYS A 312 20.48 -1.65 -35.31
N LYS A 313 20.40 -2.58 -36.27
CA LYS A 313 19.70 -2.37 -37.54
C LYS A 313 18.24 -2.00 -37.34
N ALA A 314 17.53 -2.69 -36.43
CA ALA A 314 16.13 -2.40 -36.15
C ALA A 314 15.94 -0.98 -35.59
N LEU A 315 16.86 -0.50 -34.74
CA LEU A 315 16.85 0.86 -34.23
C LEU A 315 17.20 1.91 -35.31
N ASP A 316 18.24 1.66 -36.11
CA ASP A 316 18.68 2.58 -37.17
C ASP A 316 17.63 2.74 -38.29
N GLU A 317 16.90 1.68 -38.61
CA GLU A 317 15.87 1.67 -39.66
C GLU A 317 14.48 2.07 -39.16
N TYR A 318 14.32 2.38 -37.87
CA TYR A 318 13.04 2.71 -37.29
C TYR A 318 12.46 4.01 -37.88
N ASN A 319 11.24 3.90 -38.42
CA ASN A 319 10.45 5.03 -38.87
C ASN A 319 9.08 5.00 -38.18
N ALA A 320 8.80 5.99 -37.33
CA ALA A 320 7.55 6.09 -36.57
C ALA A 320 6.28 6.14 -37.45
N TYR A 321 6.41 6.56 -38.71
CA TYR A 321 5.31 6.60 -39.68
C TYR A 321 5.20 5.33 -40.55
N SER A 322 6.16 4.41 -40.44
CA SER A 322 6.15 3.14 -41.17
C SER A 322 6.83 2.02 -40.35
N PRO A 323 6.36 1.76 -39.11
CA PRO A 323 7.00 0.78 -38.22
C PRO A 323 6.98 -0.65 -38.78
N GLU A 324 6.06 -0.96 -39.70
CA GLU A 324 5.96 -2.26 -40.34
C GLU A 324 7.20 -2.62 -41.18
N LYS A 325 8.00 -1.63 -41.61
CA LYS A 325 9.21 -1.88 -42.43
C LYS A 325 10.29 -2.66 -41.69
N ILE A 326 10.34 -2.58 -40.36
CA ILE A 326 11.33 -3.30 -39.55
C ILE A 326 10.86 -4.69 -39.11
N VAL A 327 9.64 -5.11 -39.45
CA VAL A 327 9.10 -6.44 -39.13
C VAL A 327 10.04 -7.58 -39.59
N PRO A 328 10.59 -7.59 -40.82
CA PRO A 328 11.53 -8.63 -41.23
C PRO A 328 12.83 -8.65 -40.40
N VAL A 329 13.32 -7.48 -39.98
CA VAL A 329 14.53 -7.36 -39.15
C VAL A 329 14.28 -7.92 -37.75
N LEU A 330 13.16 -7.57 -37.14
CA LEU A 330 12.77 -8.05 -35.82
C LEU A 330 12.48 -9.56 -35.81
N ALA A 331 11.85 -10.09 -36.87
CA ALA A 331 11.65 -11.53 -37.04
C ALA A 331 12.97 -12.31 -37.13
N ALA A 332 13.97 -11.77 -37.84
CA ALA A 332 15.32 -12.32 -37.85
C ALA A 332 15.94 -12.29 -36.44
N GLY A 333 15.73 -11.21 -35.68
CA GLY A 333 16.18 -11.08 -34.29
C GLY A 333 15.60 -12.14 -33.36
N VAL A 334 14.30 -12.44 -33.44
CA VAL A 334 13.66 -13.54 -32.68
C VAL A 334 14.34 -14.87 -32.98
N THR A 335 14.61 -15.16 -34.26
CA THR A 335 15.25 -16.41 -34.69
C THR A 335 16.69 -16.50 -34.19
N GLN A 336 17.44 -15.39 -34.28
CA GLN A 336 18.81 -15.30 -33.78
C GLN A 336 18.89 -15.44 -32.26
N ALA A 337 17.94 -14.85 -31.51
CA ALA A 337 17.87 -14.99 -30.05
C ALA A 337 17.63 -16.45 -29.65
N ARG A 338 16.73 -17.18 -30.34
CA ARG A 338 16.54 -18.63 -30.13
C ARG A 338 17.83 -19.41 -30.37
N ALA A 339 18.49 -19.15 -31.51
CA ALA A 339 19.74 -19.81 -31.84
C ALA A 339 20.88 -19.51 -30.84
N ALA A 340 20.96 -18.29 -30.33
CA ALA A 340 21.92 -17.90 -29.28
C ALA A 340 21.59 -18.60 -27.95
N LYS A 341 20.32 -18.69 -27.58
CA LYS A 341 19.85 -19.38 -26.37
C LYS A 341 20.16 -20.87 -26.40
N ASP A 342 20.05 -21.50 -27.56
CA ASP A 342 20.35 -22.93 -27.75
C ASP A 342 21.86 -23.21 -27.77
N ALA A 343 22.69 -22.19 -28.01
CA ALA A 343 24.15 -22.30 -28.03
C ALA A 343 24.79 -22.27 -26.64
N THR A 344 24.00 -22.11 -25.57
CA THR A 344 24.50 -22.07 -24.20
C THR A 344 23.69 -22.98 -23.26
N GLN A 345 24.39 -23.66 -22.36
CA GLN A 345 23.85 -24.34 -21.20
C GLN A 345 24.02 -23.53 -19.91
N ASN A 346 24.76 -22.42 -19.94
CA ASN A 346 24.87 -21.52 -18.79
C ASN A 346 23.47 -20.95 -18.46
N PRO A 347 22.90 -21.24 -17.27
CA PRO A 347 21.53 -20.87 -16.94
C PRO A 347 21.33 -19.35 -16.90
N TYR A 348 22.37 -18.58 -16.65
CA TYR A 348 22.29 -17.13 -16.58
C TYR A 348 22.38 -16.46 -17.96
N ALA A 349 23.33 -16.89 -18.80
CA ALA A 349 23.36 -16.44 -20.20
C ALA A 349 22.03 -16.78 -20.90
N LYS A 350 21.54 -18.01 -20.68
CA LYS A 350 20.25 -18.47 -21.23
C LYS A 350 19.07 -17.63 -20.77
N ALA A 351 19.04 -17.20 -19.49
CA ALA A 351 18.00 -16.31 -18.98
C ALA A 351 18.04 -14.92 -19.63
N LEU A 352 19.21 -14.29 -19.74
CA LEU A 352 19.36 -12.98 -20.40
C LEU A 352 18.98 -13.04 -21.89
N ILE A 353 19.35 -14.12 -22.58
CA ILE A 353 18.99 -14.30 -24.00
C ILE A 353 17.48 -14.58 -24.15
N ALA A 354 16.87 -15.31 -23.21
CA ALA A 354 15.42 -15.51 -23.20
C ALA A 354 14.67 -14.18 -22.96
N GLU A 355 15.17 -13.30 -22.09
CA GLU A 355 14.66 -11.93 -21.96
C GLU A 355 14.74 -11.19 -23.31
N LYS A 356 15.88 -11.28 -24.02
CA LYS A 356 16.04 -10.68 -25.36
C LYS A 356 15.09 -11.27 -26.40
N GLU A 357 14.86 -12.59 -26.39
CA GLU A 357 13.88 -13.22 -27.28
C GLU A 357 12.47 -12.63 -27.05
N GLN A 358 12.06 -12.49 -25.79
CA GLN A 358 10.77 -11.88 -25.43
C GLN A 358 10.71 -10.41 -25.85
N GLU A 359 11.78 -9.66 -25.66
CA GLU A 359 11.87 -8.26 -26.06
C GLU A 359 11.78 -8.08 -27.58
N PHE A 360 12.43 -8.94 -28.37
CA PHE A 360 12.33 -8.95 -29.83
C PHE A 360 10.92 -9.35 -30.29
N ALA A 361 10.32 -10.35 -29.65
CA ALA A 361 8.95 -10.76 -29.95
C ALA A 361 7.93 -9.64 -29.67
N HIS A 362 8.12 -8.90 -28.56
CA HIS A 362 7.28 -7.76 -28.22
C HIS A 362 7.47 -6.60 -29.22
N ALA A 363 8.72 -6.27 -29.57
CA ALA A 363 9.01 -5.27 -30.61
C ALA A 363 8.38 -5.65 -31.95
N LEU A 364 8.46 -6.93 -32.33
CA LEU A 364 7.87 -7.48 -33.56
C LEU A 364 6.34 -7.32 -33.55
N GLN A 365 5.69 -7.61 -32.42
CA GLN A 365 4.25 -7.43 -32.25
C GLN A 365 3.84 -5.95 -32.39
N LEU A 366 4.57 -5.03 -31.73
CA LEU A 366 4.33 -3.59 -31.81
C LEU A 366 4.53 -3.05 -33.23
N ALA A 367 5.62 -3.43 -33.89
CA ALA A 367 5.93 -3.02 -35.27
C ALA A 367 4.89 -3.51 -36.28
N ALA A 368 4.30 -4.68 -36.03
CA ALA A 368 3.23 -5.23 -36.86
C ALA A 368 1.84 -4.61 -36.56
N GLY A 369 1.72 -3.76 -35.54
CA GLY A 369 0.46 -3.16 -35.12
C GLY A 369 -0.54 -4.18 -34.58
N VAL A 370 -0.05 -5.25 -33.94
CA VAL A 370 -0.89 -6.36 -33.46
C VAL A 370 -1.26 -6.17 -31.99
N VAL A 371 -2.56 -6.14 -31.70
CA VAL A 371 -3.12 -6.03 -30.34
C VAL A 371 -3.90 -7.28 -30.01
N VAL A 372 -3.64 -7.86 -28.83
CA VAL A 372 -4.42 -8.96 -28.26
C VAL A 372 -5.20 -8.38 -27.08
N ASP A 373 -6.53 -8.52 -27.09
CA ASP A 373 -7.42 -8.10 -26.01
C ASP A 373 -8.17 -9.32 -25.47
N ALA A 374 -7.95 -9.66 -24.21
CA ALA A 374 -8.54 -10.84 -23.56
C ALA A 374 -9.50 -10.39 -22.46
N LEU A 375 -10.80 -10.62 -22.68
CA LEU A 375 -11.87 -10.04 -21.88
C LEU A 375 -12.78 -11.10 -21.26
N SER A 376 -13.03 -11.00 -19.97
CA SER A 376 -14.08 -11.72 -19.25
C SER A 376 -15.38 -10.91 -19.26
N ASP A 377 -16.53 -11.58 -19.25
CA ASP A 377 -17.85 -10.94 -19.12
C ASP A 377 -18.08 -10.32 -17.72
N THR A 378 -17.23 -10.64 -16.75
CA THR A 378 -17.34 -10.15 -15.37
C THR A 378 -15.98 -9.98 -14.70
N ASP A 379 -15.91 -9.13 -13.69
CA ASP A 379 -14.74 -8.93 -12.82
C ASP A 379 -14.67 -9.90 -11.64
N THR A 380 -15.76 -10.61 -11.32
CA THR A 380 -15.76 -11.61 -10.24
C THR A 380 -16.49 -12.90 -10.58
N ILE A 381 -15.93 -14.02 -10.13
CA ILE A 381 -16.48 -15.36 -10.31
C ILE A 381 -16.55 -16.09 -8.96
N VAL A 382 -17.66 -16.80 -8.70
CA VAL A 382 -17.80 -17.66 -7.52
C VAL A 382 -17.31 -19.07 -7.86
N ALA A 383 -16.75 -19.78 -6.86
CA ALA A 383 -16.35 -21.17 -7.03
C ALA A 383 -17.49 -22.03 -7.61
N GLY A 384 -17.20 -22.79 -8.68
CA GLY A 384 -18.16 -23.61 -9.40
C GLY A 384 -19.03 -22.89 -10.46
N ASP A 385 -19.07 -21.56 -10.46
CA ASP A 385 -19.79 -20.80 -11.48
C ASP A 385 -18.95 -20.65 -12.78
N SER A 386 -19.59 -20.21 -13.87
CA SER A 386 -18.95 -20.00 -15.18
C SER A 386 -19.06 -18.54 -15.64
N THR A 387 -18.08 -18.10 -16.45
CA THR A 387 -18.09 -16.82 -17.18
C THR A 387 -17.67 -17.02 -18.63
N GLY A 388 -18.13 -16.15 -19.53
CA GLY A 388 -17.59 -16.07 -20.88
C GLY A 388 -16.25 -15.34 -20.89
N VAL A 389 -15.35 -15.78 -21.77
CA VAL A 389 -14.09 -15.12 -22.07
C VAL A 389 -13.95 -14.99 -23.58
N SER A 390 -13.62 -13.79 -24.04
CA SER A 390 -13.31 -13.50 -25.45
C SER A 390 -11.86 -13.09 -25.58
N VAL A 391 -11.16 -13.66 -26.56
CA VAL A 391 -9.80 -13.25 -26.94
C VAL A 391 -9.86 -12.72 -28.36
N LYS A 392 -9.69 -11.41 -28.50
CA LYS A 392 -9.77 -10.68 -29.77
C LYS A 392 -8.37 -10.26 -30.19
N ILE A 393 -8.07 -10.44 -31.47
CA ILE A 393 -6.81 -10.05 -32.09
C ILE A 393 -7.10 -9.01 -33.17
N PHE A 394 -6.41 -7.89 -33.09
CA PHE A 394 -6.46 -6.80 -34.07
C PHE A 394 -5.09 -6.67 -34.73
N GLY A 395 -5.06 -6.43 -36.04
CA GLY A 395 -3.85 -6.34 -36.85
C GLY A 395 -3.74 -7.49 -37.85
N LYS A 396 -3.93 -7.19 -39.13
CA LYS A 396 -3.92 -8.16 -40.25
C LYS A 396 -2.55 -8.81 -40.51
N ALA A 397 -1.49 -8.30 -39.91
CA ALA A 397 -0.14 -8.84 -40.07
C ALA A 397 0.07 -10.16 -39.31
N ALA A 398 -0.81 -10.51 -38.36
CA ALA A 398 -0.73 -11.74 -37.60
C ALA A 398 -1.60 -12.85 -38.20
N ALA A 399 -1.00 -14.02 -38.43
CA ALA A 399 -1.73 -15.26 -38.65
C ALA A 399 -1.84 -16.03 -37.33
N VAL A 400 -3.02 -16.03 -36.71
CA VAL A 400 -3.26 -16.72 -35.43
C VAL A 400 -3.22 -18.23 -35.64
N LYS A 401 -2.36 -18.93 -34.87
CA LYS A 401 -2.22 -20.38 -34.90
C LYS A 401 -2.99 -21.06 -33.78
N ASN A 402 -2.91 -20.51 -32.57
CA ASN A 402 -3.49 -21.10 -31.39
C ASN A 402 -3.86 -20.03 -30.35
N VAL A 403 -4.96 -20.24 -29.64
CA VAL A 403 -5.40 -19.42 -28.50
C VAL A 403 -5.77 -20.35 -27.36
N THR A 404 -5.13 -20.17 -26.20
CA THR A 404 -5.42 -20.94 -24.99
C THR A 404 -5.55 -20.02 -23.79
N LEU A 405 -6.38 -20.42 -22.82
CA LEU A 405 -6.42 -19.76 -21.51
C LEU A 405 -5.57 -20.55 -20.51
N ASN A 406 -4.66 -19.86 -19.83
CA ASN A 406 -3.93 -20.39 -18.69
C ASN A 406 -4.74 -20.08 -17.43
N THR A 407 -5.28 -21.13 -16.81
CA THR A 407 -6.14 -21.04 -15.62
C THR A 407 -5.51 -21.78 -14.44
N PRO A 408 -5.96 -21.50 -13.19
CA PRO A 408 -5.59 -22.31 -12.05
C PRO A 408 -5.98 -23.79 -12.24
N SER A 409 -5.31 -24.69 -11.51
CA SER A 409 -5.59 -26.12 -11.55
C SER A 409 -7.05 -26.43 -11.21
N GLY A 410 -7.65 -27.37 -11.94
CA GLY A 410 -9.05 -27.82 -11.75
C GLY A 410 -10.13 -26.94 -12.40
N TRP A 411 -9.76 -25.79 -12.97
CA TRP A 411 -10.69 -24.98 -13.76
C TRP A 411 -10.96 -25.63 -15.11
N LYS A 412 -12.18 -25.46 -15.64
CA LYS A 412 -12.58 -26.01 -16.95
C LYS A 412 -12.69 -24.89 -17.96
N VAL A 413 -12.10 -25.09 -19.13
CA VAL A 413 -12.17 -24.16 -20.27
C VAL A 413 -12.74 -24.92 -21.47
N GLU A 414 -13.85 -24.44 -22.00
CA GLU A 414 -14.54 -25.03 -23.15
C GLU A 414 -14.61 -23.99 -24.26
N ALA A 415 -14.35 -24.39 -25.51
CA ALA A 415 -14.57 -23.50 -26.65
C ALA A 415 -16.07 -23.13 -26.75
N ALA A 416 -16.34 -21.86 -27.06
CA ALA A 416 -17.69 -21.33 -27.20
C ALA A 416 -17.88 -20.66 -28.57
N SER A 417 -19.13 -20.50 -28.99
CA SER A 417 -19.46 -19.65 -30.14
C SER A 417 -19.43 -18.17 -29.74
N GLU A 418 -19.27 -17.29 -30.72
CA GLU A 418 -19.42 -15.85 -30.53
C GLU A 418 -20.74 -15.51 -29.81
N PRO A 419 -20.71 -14.70 -28.74
CA PRO A 419 -21.92 -14.26 -28.05
C PRO A 419 -22.83 -13.46 -28.99
N LYS A 420 -24.14 -13.76 -28.97
CA LYS A 420 -25.12 -12.93 -29.70
C LYS A 420 -25.26 -11.57 -29.01
N PRO A 421 -25.26 -10.44 -29.74
CA PRO A 421 -25.49 -9.13 -29.14
C PRO A 421 -26.82 -9.09 -28.39
N ALA A 422 -26.82 -8.56 -27.16
CA ALA A 422 -28.03 -8.36 -26.38
C ALA A 422 -28.83 -7.15 -26.93
N GLY A 423 -29.73 -7.39 -27.88
CA GLY A 423 -30.77 -6.45 -28.32
C GLY A 423 -30.36 -5.34 -29.29
N ASN A 424 -31.37 -4.75 -29.95
CA ASN A 424 -31.25 -3.61 -30.87
C ASN A 424 -30.98 -2.32 -30.09
N SER A 425 -29.71 -2.06 -29.74
CA SER A 425 -29.31 -0.73 -29.29
C SER A 425 -28.82 0.09 -30.48
N PHE A 426 -29.54 1.17 -30.79
CA PHE A 426 -29.32 2.09 -31.91
C PHE A 426 -27.95 2.82 -31.90
N PHE A 427 -27.13 2.63 -30.86
CA PHE A 427 -25.86 3.34 -30.66
C PHE A 427 -24.61 2.44 -30.66
N PHE A 428 -24.71 1.14 -30.98
CA PHE A 428 -23.53 0.26 -31.03
C PHE A 428 -22.86 0.27 -32.40
N ARG A 429 -21.59 0.70 -32.45
CA ARG A 429 -20.64 0.29 -33.50
C ARG A 429 -19.85 -0.91 -32.94
N PRO A 430 -20.14 -2.15 -33.35
CA PRO A 430 -19.42 -3.31 -32.83
C PRO A 430 -17.94 -3.24 -33.24
N GLU A 431 -17.05 -3.50 -32.29
CA GLU A 431 -15.64 -3.70 -32.60
C GLU A 431 -15.48 -4.91 -33.52
N LYS A 432 -14.70 -4.76 -34.59
CA LYS A 432 -14.41 -5.85 -35.52
C LYS A 432 -12.96 -6.29 -35.37
N ALA A 433 -12.75 -7.43 -34.72
CA ALA A 433 -11.45 -8.08 -34.65
C ALA A 433 -11.08 -8.76 -35.98
N ASP A 434 -9.78 -8.91 -36.26
CA ASP A 434 -9.29 -9.66 -37.42
C ASP A 434 -9.34 -11.17 -37.14
N ALA A 435 -9.17 -11.58 -35.88
CA ALA A 435 -9.44 -12.93 -35.39
C ALA A 435 -10.01 -12.88 -33.97
N ALA A 436 -10.86 -13.85 -33.62
CA ALA A 436 -11.41 -13.97 -32.27
C ALA A 436 -11.56 -15.44 -31.87
N SER A 437 -11.41 -15.71 -30.57
CA SER A 437 -11.73 -16.99 -29.96
C SER A 437 -12.59 -16.74 -28.72
N TYR A 438 -13.57 -17.60 -28.50
CA TYR A 438 -14.53 -17.47 -27.41
C TYR A 438 -14.49 -18.73 -26.56
N PHE A 439 -14.58 -18.56 -25.25
CA PHE A 439 -14.48 -19.63 -24.28
C PHE A 439 -15.57 -19.49 -23.21
N LYS A 440 -16.06 -20.62 -22.73
CA LYS A 440 -16.76 -20.72 -21.44
C LYS A 440 -15.75 -21.23 -20.42
N MET A 441 -15.48 -20.42 -19.40
CA MET A 441 -14.56 -20.77 -18.32
C MET A 441 -15.35 -21.02 -17.03
N THR A 442 -15.08 -22.13 -16.35
CA THR A 442 -15.74 -22.51 -15.09
C THR A 442 -14.72 -22.63 -13.98
N ALA A 443 -14.92 -21.89 -12.89
CA ALA A 443 -14.06 -21.96 -11.71
C ALA A 443 -14.21 -23.32 -11.02
N ALA A 444 -13.11 -23.85 -10.47
CA ALA A 444 -13.18 -25.07 -9.66
C ALA A 444 -14.12 -24.88 -8.46
N SER A 445 -14.80 -25.94 -8.01
CA SER A 445 -15.73 -25.89 -6.87
C SER A 445 -15.06 -25.58 -5.53
N ASN A 446 -13.73 -25.74 -5.47
CA ASN A 446 -12.87 -25.41 -4.33
C ASN A 446 -11.97 -24.18 -4.60
N ALA A 447 -12.28 -23.36 -5.61
CA ALA A 447 -11.53 -22.16 -5.89
C ALA A 447 -11.53 -21.22 -4.67
N THR A 448 -10.36 -20.76 -4.27
CA THR A 448 -10.18 -19.88 -3.11
C THR A 448 -10.39 -18.42 -3.51
N PRO A 449 -10.95 -17.57 -2.64
CA PRO A 449 -11.08 -16.14 -2.91
C PRO A 449 -9.75 -15.49 -3.25
N THR A 450 -9.74 -14.62 -4.26
CA THR A 450 -8.55 -13.90 -4.69
C THR A 450 -8.32 -12.68 -3.81
N GLN A 451 -7.15 -12.59 -3.20
CA GLN A 451 -6.68 -11.45 -2.41
C GLN A 451 -5.15 -11.33 -2.55
N PRO A 452 -4.53 -10.21 -2.14
CA PRO A 452 -3.08 -10.09 -2.10
C PRO A 452 -2.44 -11.29 -1.38
N TYR A 453 -1.48 -11.98 -2.02
CA TYR A 453 -0.92 -13.23 -1.50
C TYR A 453 -0.36 -13.11 -0.07
N TRP A 454 0.18 -11.93 0.28
CA TRP A 454 0.74 -11.63 1.59
C TRP A 454 -0.33 -11.37 2.68
N LEU A 455 -1.61 -11.43 2.32
CA LEU A 455 -2.78 -11.36 3.21
C LEU A 455 -3.56 -12.67 3.31
N GLU A 456 -3.14 -13.71 2.60
CA GLU A 456 -3.82 -15.02 2.67
C GLU A 456 -3.70 -15.67 4.04
N LYS A 457 -2.60 -15.41 4.74
CA LYS A 457 -2.36 -15.86 6.10
C LYS A 457 -2.20 -14.66 7.05
N PRO A 458 -2.61 -14.80 8.33
CA PRO A 458 -2.27 -13.82 9.34
C PRO A 458 -0.76 -13.63 9.43
N ARG A 459 -0.31 -12.38 9.56
CA ARG A 459 1.08 -12.07 9.86
C ARG A 459 1.49 -12.55 11.25
N HIS A 460 2.79 -12.82 11.43
CA HIS A 460 3.40 -13.04 12.73
C HIS A 460 4.12 -11.77 13.17
N ASN A 461 3.59 -11.06 14.17
CA ASN A 461 4.04 -9.72 14.53
C ASN A 461 4.11 -8.84 13.26
N PHE A 462 5.23 -8.17 13.00
CA PHE A 462 5.42 -7.30 11.84
C PHE A 462 6.03 -8.01 10.63
N THR A 463 5.69 -9.29 10.43
CA THR A 463 6.18 -10.10 9.31
C THR A 463 5.04 -10.89 8.67
N PHE A 464 4.82 -10.69 7.37
CA PHE A 464 3.85 -11.46 6.59
C PHE A 464 4.32 -12.89 6.37
N ASP A 465 3.39 -13.85 6.48
CA ASP A 465 3.68 -15.25 6.20
C ASP A 465 3.56 -15.54 4.69
N TRP A 466 4.70 -15.82 4.05
CA TRP A 466 4.80 -16.16 2.63
C TRP A 466 4.94 -17.65 2.35
N SER A 467 4.72 -18.51 3.35
CA SER A 467 4.89 -19.97 3.21
C SER A 467 3.98 -20.63 2.17
N ALA A 468 2.91 -19.94 1.72
CA ALA A 468 2.03 -20.42 0.65
C ALA A 468 2.32 -19.77 -0.72
N ALA A 469 3.36 -18.92 -0.82
CA ALA A 469 3.54 -17.98 -1.93
C ALA A 469 4.86 -18.16 -2.70
N ASP A 470 5.40 -19.39 -2.75
CA ASP A 470 6.75 -19.67 -3.26
C ASP A 470 7.05 -19.08 -4.64
N ALA A 471 6.07 -19.08 -5.56
CA ALA A 471 6.26 -18.56 -6.93
C ALA A 471 6.27 -17.02 -7.04
N VAL A 472 5.79 -16.30 -6.02
CA VAL A 472 5.55 -14.84 -6.07
C VAL A 472 6.23 -14.09 -4.93
N LYS A 473 7.16 -14.73 -4.20
CA LYS A 473 7.93 -14.04 -3.14
C LYS A 473 8.60 -12.78 -3.72
N ASN A 474 8.56 -11.72 -2.94
CA ASN A 474 8.96 -10.35 -3.29
C ASN A 474 8.12 -9.63 -4.37
N ALA A 475 7.14 -10.26 -5.02
CA ALA A 475 6.28 -9.58 -5.98
C ALA A 475 5.33 -8.57 -5.27
N PRO A 476 4.86 -7.52 -5.98
CA PRO A 476 3.88 -6.58 -5.42
C PRO A 476 2.55 -7.27 -5.10
N PHE A 477 2.09 -8.11 -6.03
CA PHE A 477 0.88 -8.93 -5.93
C PHE A 477 1.12 -10.30 -6.59
N GLN A 478 0.17 -11.21 -6.41
CA GLN A 478 0.10 -12.50 -7.09
C GLN A 478 0.02 -12.33 -8.61
N HIS A 479 0.40 -13.38 -9.35
CA HIS A 479 0.17 -13.43 -10.79
C HIS A 479 -1.31 -13.26 -11.14
N LYS A 480 -1.57 -12.75 -12.35
CA LYS A 480 -2.94 -12.59 -12.85
C LYS A 480 -3.63 -13.95 -12.88
N LEU A 481 -4.83 -14.00 -12.30
CA LEU A 481 -5.57 -15.25 -12.07
C LEU A 481 -5.74 -16.08 -13.33
N VAL A 482 -6.04 -15.42 -14.45
CA VAL A 482 -6.18 -16.03 -15.77
C VAL A 482 -5.47 -15.17 -16.80
N THR A 483 -4.74 -15.81 -17.71
CA THR A 483 -4.13 -15.17 -18.86
C THR A 483 -4.50 -15.90 -20.15
N ALA A 484 -4.55 -15.20 -21.28
CA ALA A 484 -4.66 -15.79 -22.61
C ALA A 484 -3.27 -15.86 -23.25
N SER A 485 -2.88 -17.04 -23.72
CA SER A 485 -1.71 -17.25 -24.58
C SER A 485 -2.17 -17.32 -26.03
N VAL A 486 -1.66 -16.42 -26.87
CA VAL A 486 -1.95 -16.38 -28.31
C VAL A 486 -0.67 -16.62 -29.09
N THR A 487 -0.57 -17.79 -29.72
CA THR A 487 0.52 -18.09 -30.66
C THR A 487 0.12 -17.64 -32.06
N MET A 488 0.96 -16.80 -32.67
CA MET A 488 0.71 -16.22 -33.98
C MET A 488 2.01 -16.14 -34.80
N THR A 489 1.88 -16.22 -36.12
CA THR A 489 2.99 -15.97 -37.05
C THR A 489 2.97 -14.50 -37.48
N ILE A 490 4.09 -13.80 -37.27
CA ILE A 490 4.34 -12.43 -37.73
C ILE A 490 5.71 -12.40 -38.42
N GLY A 491 5.80 -11.83 -39.62
CA GLY A 491 7.08 -11.74 -40.34
C GLY A 491 7.72 -13.11 -40.65
N GLY A 492 6.92 -14.18 -40.72
CA GLY A 492 7.38 -15.55 -40.96
C GLY A 492 7.88 -16.31 -39.73
N VAL A 493 7.85 -15.72 -38.54
CA VAL A 493 8.24 -16.38 -37.28
C VAL A 493 7.08 -16.46 -36.30
N ASP A 494 7.05 -17.54 -35.52
CA ASP A 494 6.04 -17.71 -34.47
C ASP A 494 6.45 -16.96 -33.21
N ILE A 495 5.53 -16.18 -32.66
CA ILE A 495 5.63 -15.57 -31.34
C ILE A 495 4.39 -15.92 -30.50
N THR A 496 4.51 -15.80 -29.17
CA THR A 496 3.38 -15.96 -28.25
C THR A 496 3.20 -14.70 -27.45
N ALA A 497 2.02 -14.10 -27.54
CA ALA A 497 1.59 -12.99 -26.68
C ALA A 497 0.82 -13.56 -25.48
N VAL A 498 1.14 -13.11 -24.27
CA VAL A 498 0.41 -13.45 -23.05
C VAL A 498 -0.29 -12.20 -22.53
N GLN A 499 -1.61 -12.25 -22.41
CA GLN A 499 -2.41 -11.13 -21.94
C GLN A 499 -3.26 -11.51 -20.72
N PRO A 500 -3.31 -10.68 -19.66
CA PRO A 500 -4.27 -10.85 -18.58
C PRO A 500 -5.70 -10.88 -19.10
N VAL A 501 -6.55 -11.74 -18.52
CA VAL A 501 -7.99 -11.69 -18.79
C VAL A 501 -8.63 -10.67 -17.85
N GLU A 502 -9.22 -9.63 -18.43
CA GLU A 502 -9.77 -8.48 -17.69
C GLU A 502 -11.26 -8.29 -17.97
N TYR A 503 -11.98 -7.66 -17.05
CA TYR A 503 -13.33 -7.13 -17.29
C TYR A 503 -13.22 -5.68 -17.75
N ARG A 504 -13.77 -5.37 -18.92
CA ARG A 504 -13.75 -4.03 -19.54
C ARG A 504 -15.16 -3.45 -19.55
N PHE A 505 -15.33 -2.27 -18.97
CA PHE A 505 -16.63 -1.58 -18.89
C PHE A 505 -16.49 -0.07 -19.09
N ALA A 506 -17.59 0.58 -19.46
CA ALA A 506 -17.66 2.03 -19.55
C ALA A 506 -18.20 2.62 -18.24
N ASP A 507 -17.49 3.61 -17.71
CA ASP A 507 -17.95 4.49 -16.65
C ASP A 507 -18.39 5.82 -17.27
N ASP A 508 -19.59 6.29 -16.92
CA ASP A 508 -20.20 7.46 -17.56
C ASP A 508 -19.38 8.77 -17.40
N ILE A 509 -18.48 8.81 -16.41
CA ILE A 509 -17.62 9.97 -16.14
C ILE A 509 -16.20 9.75 -16.69
N ARG A 510 -15.66 8.54 -16.53
CA ARG A 510 -14.23 8.24 -16.76
C ARG A 510 -13.96 7.57 -18.10
N GLY A 511 -14.97 7.06 -18.79
CA GLY A 511 -14.82 6.27 -20.01
C GLY A 511 -14.43 4.83 -19.71
N GLU A 512 -13.57 4.23 -20.54
CA GLU A 512 -13.19 2.83 -20.42
C GLU A 512 -12.36 2.57 -19.15
N LEU A 513 -12.82 1.61 -18.35
CA LEU A 513 -12.12 1.05 -17.20
C LEU A 513 -11.96 -0.45 -17.38
N ARG A 514 -10.88 -0.98 -16.79
CA ARG A 514 -10.53 -2.40 -16.80
C ARG A 514 -10.27 -2.88 -15.38
N ARG A 515 -10.71 -4.09 -15.07
CA ARG A 515 -10.52 -4.76 -13.77
C ARG A 515 -10.02 -6.17 -13.97
N ASP A 516 -9.17 -6.62 -13.06
CA ASP A 516 -8.77 -8.03 -13.02
C ASP A 516 -9.97 -8.93 -12.67
N LEU A 517 -10.00 -10.14 -13.24
CA LEU A 517 -10.91 -11.19 -12.79
C LEU A 517 -10.46 -11.73 -11.41
N ASN A 518 -11.38 -11.80 -10.45
CA ASN A 518 -11.13 -12.32 -9.11
C ASN A 518 -12.13 -13.40 -8.70
N VAL A 519 -11.68 -14.37 -7.90
CA VAL A 519 -12.59 -15.29 -7.21
C VAL A 519 -13.15 -14.61 -5.96
N VAL A 520 -14.46 -14.73 -5.72
CA VAL A 520 -15.15 -14.23 -4.53
C VAL A 520 -15.94 -15.36 -3.83
N PRO A 521 -16.17 -15.31 -2.51
CA PRO A 521 -17.05 -16.25 -1.82
C PRO A 521 -18.48 -16.16 -2.36
N LEU A 522 -19.28 -17.24 -2.27
CA LEU A 522 -20.69 -17.22 -2.70
C LEU A 522 -21.51 -16.18 -1.93
N VAL A 523 -21.34 -16.12 -0.61
CA VAL A 523 -21.89 -15.06 0.24
C VAL A 523 -20.81 -14.50 1.14
N THR A 524 -20.92 -13.21 1.44
CA THR A 524 -20.06 -12.51 2.41
C THR A 524 -20.93 -11.98 3.54
N VAL A 525 -20.40 -12.00 4.77
CA VAL A 525 -21.09 -11.51 5.97
C VAL A 525 -20.29 -10.38 6.61
N ALA A 526 -20.98 -9.31 7.03
CA ALA A 526 -20.32 -8.16 7.63
C ALA A 526 -21.14 -7.61 8.81
N PRO A 527 -20.65 -7.67 10.05
CA PRO A 527 -21.26 -6.95 11.16
C PRO A 527 -21.09 -5.43 10.96
N ASP A 528 -22.03 -4.65 11.47
CA ASP A 528 -22.03 -3.17 11.41
C ASP A 528 -20.97 -2.53 12.32
N THR A 529 -20.39 -3.32 13.23
CA THR A 529 -19.23 -2.94 14.04
C THR A 529 -18.24 -4.11 14.15
N SER A 530 -16.95 -3.80 14.19
CA SER A 530 -15.89 -4.77 14.49
C SER A 530 -15.46 -4.78 15.96
N LEU A 531 -15.95 -3.83 16.76
CA LEU A 531 -15.60 -3.66 18.17
C LEU A 531 -16.82 -3.23 19.01
N LEU A 532 -17.03 -3.92 20.11
CA LEU A 532 -17.96 -3.55 21.18
C LEU A 532 -17.19 -3.31 22.48
N ILE A 533 -17.56 -2.25 23.19
CA ILE A 533 -17.08 -1.98 24.54
C ILE A 533 -18.27 -2.15 25.48
N VAL A 534 -18.19 -3.10 26.39
CA VAL A 534 -19.28 -3.44 27.31
C VAL A 534 -18.83 -3.18 28.75
N PRO A 535 -19.44 -2.23 29.47
CA PRO A 535 -19.17 -2.05 30.89
C PRO A 535 -19.51 -3.32 31.68
N ALA A 536 -18.59 -3.76 32.54
CA ALA A 536 -18.82 -4.82 33.50
C ALA A 536 -19.98 -4.42 34.42
N SER A 537 -20.95 -5.32 34.58
CA SER A 537 -22.21 -5.01 35.25
C SER A 537 -22.73 -6.21 36.03
N ALA A 538 -23.35 -5.94 37.18
CA ALA A 538 -24.08 -6.95 37.96
C ALA A 538 -25.46 -7.30 37.34
N LYS A 539 -25.83 -6.64 36.24
CA LYS A 539 -27.04 -6.93 35.46
C LYS A 539 -26.63 -7.37 34.05
N GLU A 540 -27.49 -8.17 33.42
CA GLU A 540 -27.33 -8.48 32.00
C GLU A 540 -27.21 -7.20 31.17
N GLN A 541 -26.36 -7.23 30.15
CA GLN A 541 -26.19 -6.12 29.20
C GLN A 541 -26.63 -6.59 27.82
N LYS A 542 -27.48 -5.82 27.16
CA LYS A 542 -27.92 -6.11 25.79
C LYS A 542 -27.12 -5.27 24.81
N GLN A 543 -26.55 -5.94 23.81
CA GLN A 543 -25.79 -5.34 22.72
C GLN A 543 -26.49 -5.65 21.41
N HIS A 544 -26.66 -4.64 20.58
CA HIS A 544 -27.31 -4.79 19.28
C HIS A 544 -26.24 -4.93 18.20
N ILE A 545 -26.29 -6.00 17.42
CA ILE A 545 -25.37 -6.25 16.29
C ILE A 545 -26.21 -6.42 15.04
N VAL A 546 -25.94 -5.63 14.01
CA VAL A 546 -26.57 -5.78 12.70
C VAL A 546 -25.60 -6.48 11.76
N VAL A 547 -26.00 -7.64 11.27
CA VAL A 547 -25.22 -8.42 10.30
C VAL A 547 -25.79 -8.24 8.91
N SER A 548 -24.95 -7.77 8.02
CA SER A 548 -25.19 -7.75 6.59
C SER A 548 -24.83 -9.09 5.94
N VAL A 549 -25.68 -9.59 5.03
CA VAL A 549 -25.38 -10.74 4.15
C VAL A 549 -25.49 -10.27 2.70
N THR A 550 -24.46 -10.52 1.89
CA THR A 550 -24.42 -10.15 0.47
C THR A 550 -24.22 -11.38 -0.40
N ASN A 551 -25.04 -11.55 -1.43
CA ASN A 551 -24.87 -12.57 -2.47
C ASN A 551 -23.89 -12.07 -3.54
N GLN A 552 -22.85 -12.85 -3.83
CA GLN A 552 -21.84 -12.52 -4.85
C GLN A 552 -22.05 -13.26 -6.17
N ALA A 553 -22.95 -14.24 -6.21
CA ALA A 553 -23.26 -15.01 -7.41
C ALA A 553 -24.37 -14.36 -8.24
N PRO A 554 -24.37 -14.51 -9.58
CA PRO A 554 -25.43 -14.02 -10.46
C PRO A 554 -26.69 -14.92 -10.45
N ARG A 555 -26.95 -15.61 -9.34
CA ARG A 555 -28.04 -16.57 -9.18
C ARG A 555 -28.61 -16.53 -7.77
N ASP A 556 -29.82 -17.06 -7.64
CA ASP A 556 -30.54 -17.18 -6.37
C ASP A 556 -29.71 -17.93 -5.31
N THR A 557 -29.65 -17.38 -4.11
CA THR A 557 -28.88 -17.91 -2.98
C THR A 557 -29.65 -17.73 -1.68
N LYS A 558 -29.95 -18.85 -1.02
CA LYS A 558 -30.72 -18.92 0.23
C LYS A 558 -29.92 -19.58 1.32
N GLY A 559 -30.12 -19.13 2.55
CA GLY A 559 -29.37 -19.64 3.68
C GLY A 559 -29.81 -19.09 5.02
N THR A 560 -29.02 -19.37 6.04
CA THR A 560 -29.27 -18.93 7.42
C THR A 560 -28.04 -18.23 7.96
N VAL A 561 -28.20 -17.09 8.64
CA VAL A 561 -27.14 -16.38 9.36
C VAL A 561 -27.32 -16.50 10.87
N SER A 562 -26.22 -16.64 11.60
CA SER A 562 -26.20 -16.83 13.06
C SER A 562 -24.90 -16.28 13.68
N LEU A 563 -24.89 -16.14 15.00
CA LEU A 563 -23.70 -15.73 15.76
C LEU A 563 -23.12 -16.93 16.54
N VAL A 564 -21.81 -17.08 16.51
CA VAL A 564 -21.05 -17.92 17.44
C VAL A 564 -20.67 -17.05 18.62
N LEU A 565 -21.17 -17.41 19.80
CA LEU A 565 -21.08 -16.59 21.00
C LEU A 565 -20.18 -17.24 22.07
N PRO A 566 -19.57 -16.44 22.96
CA PRO A 566 -18.91 -16.93 24.15
C PRO A 566 -19.84 -17.77 25.04
N ALA A 567 -19.26 -18.65 25.86
CA ALA A 567 -20.02 -19.48 26.78
C ALA A 567 -20.90 -18.62 27.71
N GLY A 568 -22.19 -18.96 27.79
CA GLY A 568 -23.19 -18.27 28.63
C GLY A 568 -23.81 -17.02 28.01
N TRP A 569 -23.36 -16.59 26.83
CA TRP A 569 -23.97 -15.49 26.08
C TRP A 569 -25.06 -16.05 25.16
N THR A 570 -26.09 -15.24 24.87
CA THR A 570 -27.21 -15.63 24.00
C THR A 570 -27.54 -14.54 22.99
N ALA A 571 -28.11 -14.89 21.85
CA ALA A 571 -28.62 -13.93 20.87
C ALA A 571 -30.10 -14.18 20.58
N THR A 572 -30.85 -13.10 20.36
CA THR A 572 -32.23 -13.14 19.86
C THR A 572 -32.32 -12.36 18.54
N PRO A 573 -32.77 -12.98 17.43
CA PRO A 573 -33.02 -14.42 17.28
C PRO A 573 -31.72 -15.24 17.35
N ALA A 574 -31.80 -16.56 17.53
CA ALA A 574 -30.61 -17.43 17.51
C ALA A 574 -29.99 -17.55 16.10
N SER A 575 -30.84 -17.46 15.07
CA SER A 575 -30.49 -17.43 13.65
C SER A 575 -31.59 -16.73 12.86
N ALA A 576 -31.30 -16.31 11.64
CA ALA A 576 -32.30 -15.78 10.71
C ALA A 576 -32.05 -16.27 9.28
N ASP A 577 -33.12 -16.48 8.53
CA ASP A 577 -33.05 -16.90 7.14
C ASP A 577 -32.83 -15.69 6.21
N PHE A 578 -32.19 -15.91 5.07
CA PHE A 578 -32.06 -14.95 3.99
C PHE A 578 -32.33 -15.59 2.63
N ASP A 579 -32.81 -14.75 1.70
CA ASP A 579 -33.14 -15.11 0.32
C ASP A 579 -32.70 -13.97 -0.60
N LEU A 580 -31.68 -14.20 -1.42
CA LEU A 580 -31.01 -13.19 -2.24
C LEU A 580 -30.92 -13.67 -3.69
N ALA A 581 -31.72 -13.08 -4.58
CA ALA A 581 -31.93 -13.49 -5.96
C ALA A 581 -30.78 -13.13 -6.92
N THR A 582 -30.12 -11.98 -6.73
CA THR A 582 -29.15 -11.45 -7.71
C THR A 582 -27.79 -11.12 -7.09
N LYS A 583 -26.76 -11.05 -7.94
CA LYS A 583 -25.42 -10.56 -7.59
C LYS A 583 -25.53 -9.19 -6.92
N ASN A 584 -24.76 -8.98 -5.86
CA ASN A 584 -24.72 -7.80 -5.01
C ASN A 584 -26.02 -7.48 -4.26
N GLN A 585 -27.05 -8.32 -4.34
CA GLN A 585 -28.22 -8.16 -3.47
C GLN A 585 -27.81 -8.42 -2.03
N LYS A 586 -28.31 -7.59 -1.14
CA LYS A 586 -27.95 -7.55 0.27
C LYS A 586 -29.18 -7.55 1.16
N THR A 587 -29.09 -8.22 2.30
CA THR A 587 -30.03 -8.09 3.42
C THR A 587 -29.28 -7.80 4.71
N ALA A 588 -30.01 -7.35 5.74
CA ALA A 588 -29.46 -7.12 7.07
C ALA A 588 -30.35 -7.78 8.13
N VAL A 589 -29.73 -8.41 9.12
CA VAL A 589 -30.38 -9.08 10.24
C VAL A 589 -29.83 -8.50 11.53
N ALA A 590 -30.73 -8.12 12.43
CA ALA A 590 -30.38 -7.67 13.77
C ALA A 590 -30.34 -8.84 14.77
N PHE A 591 -29.34 -8.84 15.64
CA PHE A 591 -29.18 -9.74 16.77
C PHE A 591 -29.06 -8.95 18.06
N ASP A 592 -29.95 -9.22 19.01
CA ASP A 592 -29.81 -8.73 20.38
C ASP A 592 -28.99 -9.73 21.19
N VAL A 593 -27.71 -9.44 21.35
CA VAL A 593 -26.75 -10.23 22.12
C VAL A 593 -26.86 -9.87 23.60
N THR A 594 -27.15 -10.86 24.43
CA THR A 594 -27.21 -10.71 25.89
C THR A 594 -25.89 -11.19 26.50
N VAL A 595 -25.15 -10.23 27.05
CA VAL A 595 -23.98 -10.47 27.90
C VAL A 595 -24.47 -10.75 29.32
N PRO A 596 -24.13 -11.90 29.92
CA PRO A 596 -24.65 -12.29 31.23
C PRO A 596 -24.19 -11.34 32.34
N ALA A 597 -25.01 -11.21 33.38
CA ALA A 597 -24.65 -10.50 34.60
C ALA A 597 -23.34 -11.08 35.20
N GLY A 598 -22.42 -10.21 35.58
CA GLY A 598 -21.12 -10.63 36.14
C GLY A 598 -20.18 -11.26 35.11
N ALA A 599 -20.38 -11.01 33.80
CA ALA A 599 -19.38 -11.36 32.79
C ALA A 599 -18.00 -10.84 33.19
N LYS A 600 -16.99 -11.71 33.13
CA LYS A 600 -15.63 -11.37 33.56
C LYS A 600 -15.04 -10.32 32.64
N VAL A 601 -14.29 -9.38 33.20
CA VAL A 601 -13.49 -8.43 32.42
C VAL A 601 -12.54 -9.20 31.51
N GLY A 602 -12.46 -8.80 30.24
CA GLY A 602 -11.63 -9.44 29.24
C GLY A 602 -12.19 -9.31 27.83
N LYS A 603 -11.44 -9.90 26.89
CA LYS A 603 -11.74 -9.91 25.46
C LYS A 603 -12.51 -11.18 25.07
N TYR A 604 -13.56 -11.00 24.28
CA TYR A 604 -14.42 -12.06 23.77
C TYR A 604 -14.67 -11.87 22.28
N ASP A 605 -14.72 -12.96 21.52
CA ASP A 605 -15.04 -12.91 20.10
C ASP A 605 -16.49 -13.33 19.86
N VAL A 606 -17.21 -12.54 19.07
CA VAL A 606 -18.53 -12.87 18.51
C VAL A 606 -18.37 -13.03 17.01
N THR A 607 -18.41 -14.26 16.51
CA THR A 607 -18.18 -14.55 15.07
C THR A 607 -19.50 -14.73 14.34
N VAL A 608 -19.59 -14.21 13.12
CA VAL A 608 -20.76 -14.33 12.25
C VAL A 608 -20.59 -15.52 11.30
N ASN A 609 -21.60 -16.39 11.24
CA ASN A 609 -21.65 -17.50 10.29
C ASN A 609 -22.92 -17.44 9.43
N ALA A 610 -22.76 -17.50 8.11
CA ALA A 610 -23.82 -17.80 7.16
C ALA A 610 -23.68 -19.22 6.61
N LYS A 611 -24.78 -19.97 6.55
CA LYS A 611 -24.84 -21.30 5.95
C LYS A 611 -25.66 -21.28 4.67
N VAL A 612 -25.10 -21.82 3.59
CA VAL A 612 -25.80 -22.05 2.32
C VAL A 612 -25.57 -23.52 1.94
N GLY A 613 -26.64 -24.32 1.97
CA GLY A 613 -26.50 -25.78 1.84
C GLY A 613 -25.60 -26.35 2.94
N SER A 614 -24.55 -27.08 2.54
CA SER A 614 -23.54 -27.64 3.46
C SER A 614 -22.34 -26.72 3.71
N GLN A 615 -22.25 -25.57 3.06
CA GLN A 615 -21.12 -24.65 3.16
C GLN A 615 -21.37 -23.59 4.24
N THR A 616 -20.32 -23.25 4.98
CA THR A 616 -20.33 -22.15 5.96
C THR A 616 -19.43 -21.03 5.46
N PHE A 617 -19.91 -19.80 5.56
CA PHE A 617 -19.24 -18.58 5.16
C PHE A 617 -19.17 -17.66 6.37
N ASP A 618 -17.96 -17.30 6.75
CA ASP A 618 -17.65 -16.49 7.93
C ASP A 618 -16.81 -15.26 7.56
N GLN A 619 -16.70 -14.94 6.27
CA GLN A 619 -15.80 -13.90 5.79
C GLN A 619 -16.51 -12.57 5.55
N SER A 620 -15.95 -11.51 6.14
CA SER A 620 -16.13 -10.14 5.68
C SER A 620 -15.25 -9.88 4.46
N MET A 621 -15.79 -9.13 3.49
CA MET A 621 -15.04 -8.68 2.33
C MET A 621 -14.88 -7.16 2.40
N GLN A 622 -13.63 -6.72 2.51
CA GLN A 622 -13.27 -5.31 2.37
C GLN A 622 -12.79 -5.08 0.94
N GLU A 623 -13.51 -4.25 0.19
CA GLU A 623 -13.06 -3.78 -1.12
C GLU A 623 -12.17 -2.54 -0.93
N ILE A 624 -10.97 -2.60 -1.51
CA ILE A 624 -9.98 -1.52 -1.51
C ILE A 624 -9.97 -0.98 -2.94
N ALA A 625 -10.70 0.12 -3.15
CA ALA A 625 -10.90 0.70 -4.46
C ALA A 625 -10.85 2.23 -4.38
N TYR A 626 -9.92 2.80 -5.14
CA TYR A 626 -9.81 4.24 -5.33
C TYR A 626 -9.77 4.56 -6.83
N PRO A 627 -10.17 5.78 -7.26
CA PRO A 627 -10.24 6.11 -8.69
C PRO A 627 -8.96 5.87 -9.51
N HIS A 628 -7.80 5.88 -8.85
CA HIS A 628 -6.49 5.78 -9.47
C HIS A 628 -5.89 4.35 -9.43
N ILE A 629 -6.34 3.46 -8.54
CA ILE A 629 -5.77 2.10 -8.34
C ILE A 629 -6.63 1.00 -8.97
N GLN A 630 -6.10 -0.22 -9.09
CA GLN A 630 -6.92 -1.42 -9.30
C GLN A 630 -7.75 -1.76 -8.05
N THR A 631 -8.92 -2.36 -8.26
CA THR A 631 -9.73 -2.86 -7.15
C THR A 631 -9.10 -4.12 -6.58
N HIS A 632 -8.81 -4.09 -5.28
CA HIS A 632 -8.34 -5.24 -4.51
C HIS A 632 -9.36 -5.63 -3.46
N ARG A 633 -9.31 -6.89 -3.02
CA ARG A 633 -10.20 -7.42 -1.97
C ARG A 633 -9.38 -8.04 -0.88
N ARG A 634 -9.79 -7.80 0.35
CA ARG A 634 -9.25 -8.43 1.56
C ARG A 634 -10.37 -9.16 2.27
N TYR A 635 -10.09 -10.39 2.67
CA TYR A 635 -11.03 -11.20 3.44
C TYR A 635 -10.55 -11.39 4.87
N THR A 636 -11.43 -11.16 5.82
CA THR A 636 -11.18 -11.43 7.24
C THR A 636 -12.35 -12.19 7.81
N THR A 637 -12.11 -13.03 8.81
CA THR A 637 -13.21 -13.60 9.61
C THR A 637 -14.07 -12.46 10.17
N ALA A 638 -15.37 -12.58 10.01
CA ALA A 638 -16.38 -11.62 10.42
C ALA A 638 -16.60 -11.74 11.93
N THR A 639 -15.67 -11.14 12.68
CA THR A 639 -15.67 -11.17 14.14
C THR A 639 -15.92 -9.77 14.70
N VAL A 640 -16.83 -9.68 15.66
CA VAL A 640 -16.99 -8.52 16.54
C VAL A 640 -16.19 -8.79 17.81
N VAL A 641 -15.05 -8.11 17.94
CA VAL A 641 -14.28 -8.14 19.18
C VAL A 641 -15.09 -7.43 20.26
N THR A 642 -15.33 -8.08 21.39
CA THR A 642 -16.07 -7.51 22.52
C THR A 642 -15.19 -7.42 23.74
N GLU A 643 -14.88 -6.21 24.17
CA GLU A 643 -14.12 -5.94 25.39
C GLU A 643 -15.09 -5.66 26.53
N VAL A 644 -15.14 -6.57 27.51
CA VAL A 644 -15.86 -6.34 28.78
C VAL A 644 -14.90 -5.63 29.71
N LEU A 645 -15.20 -4.38 30.07
CA LEU A 645 -14.30 -3.50 30.83
C LEU A 645 -14.95 -3.04 32.12
N ASP A 646 -14.22 -3.02 33.24
CA ASP A 646 -14.64 -2.24 34.40
C ASP A 646 -14.47 -0.75 34.06
N LEU A 647 -15.55 -0.14 33.59
CA LEU A 647 -15.54 1.14 32.90
C LEU A 647 -16.77 1.96 33.31
N LYS A 648 -16.52 3.17 33.76
CA LYS A 648 -17.53 4.15 34.16
C LYS A 648 -17.32 5.43 33.39
N VAL A 649 -18.41 6.14 33.12
CA VAL A 649 -18.38 7.49 32.54
C VAL A 649 -19.45 8.33 33.20
N ALA A 650 -19.15 9.59 33.51
CA ALA A 650 -20.15 10.51 34.06
C ALA A 650 -21.13 10.94 32.96
N PRO A 651 -22.39 11.30 33.31
CA PRO A 651 -23.33 11.84 32.35
C PRO A 651 -22.89 13.24 31.91
N VAL A 652 -22.36 13.34 30.69
CA VAL A 652 -21.83 14.58 30.10
C VAL A 652 -22.34 14.76 28.67
N ARG A 653 -22.53 16.02 28.25
CA ARG A 653 -22.85 16.39 26.86
C ARG A 653 -21.55 16.72 26.14
N VAL A 654 -21.25 16.01 25.05
CA VAL A 654 -19.97 16.14 24.34
C VAL A 654 -20.15 16.74 22.95
N GLY A 655 -19.39 17.79 22.65
CA GLY A 655 -19.18 18.29 21.29
C GLY A 655 -17.86 17.76 20.71
N TYR A 656 -17.79 17.49 19.41
CA TYR A 656 -16.57 17.02 18.75
C TYR A 656 -16.26 17.82 17.49
N ILE A 657 -15.05 18.36 17.39
CA ILE A 657 -14.54 19.03 16.20
C ILE A 657 -13.66 18.03 15.44
N MET A 658 -14.14 17.54 14.29
CA MET A 658 -13.37 16.62 13.46
C MET A 658 -12.16 17.33 12.83
N GLY A 659 -10.98 16.72 12.99
CA GLY A 659 -9.74 17.14 12.33
C GLY A 659 -9.53 16.38 11.01
N SER A 660 -8.37 15.75 10.82
CA SER A 660 -8.04 15.02 9.57
C SER A 660 -8.76 13.66 9.41
N GLY A 661 -9.73 13.34 10.28
CA GLY A 661 -10.40 12.04 10.32
C GLY A 661 -9.82 11.11 11.38
N ASP A 662 -10.64 10.69 12.35
CA ASP A 662 -10.31 9.69 13.37
C ASP A 662 -11.57 8.96 13.88
N ALA A 663 -11.39 7.84 14.59
CA ALA A 663 -12.50 7.04 15.13
C ALA A 663 -12.88 7.41 16.58
N VAL A 664 -12.35 8.51 17.13
CA VAL A 664 -12.61 8.90 18.53
C VAL A 664 -14.09 9.20 18.79
N PRO A 665 -14.85 9.88 17.90
CA PRO A 665 -16.29 10.06 18.08
C PRO A 665 -17.05 8.74 18.22
N ALA A 666 -16.67 7.72 17.44
CA ALA A 666 -17.27 6.39 17.54
C ALA A 666 -16.94 5.73 18.88
N ALA A 667 -15.72 5.89 19.38
CA ALA A 667 -15.32 5.43 20.70
C ALA A 667 -16.11 6.11 21.84
N ILE A 668 -16.34 7.42 21.75
CA ILE A 668 -17.19 8.16 22.71
C ILE A 668 -18.62 7.59 22.71
N LYS A 669 -19.19 7.30 21.54
CA LYS A 669 -20.51 6.66 21.43
C LYS A 669 -20.54 5.27 22.07
N ARG A 670 -19.48 4.47 21.90
CA ARG A 670 -19.34 3.13 22.54
C ARG A 670 -19.29 3.21 24.07
N LEU A 671 -18.87 4.34 24.64
CA LEU A 671 -18.96 4.59 26.08
C LEU A 671 -20.40 4.89 26.56
N GLY A 672 -21.38 4.97 25.67
CA GLY A 672 -22.74 5.38 25.99
C GLY A 672 -22.92 6.89 26.12
N VAL A 673 -21.95 7.69 25.66
CA VAL A 673 -22.00 9.15 25.72
C VAL A 673 -22.49 9.72 24.38
N PRO A 674 -23.58 10.52 24.37
CA PRO A 674 -24.00 11.24 23.17
C PRO A 674 -22.94 12.25 22.74
N VAL A 675 -22.51 12.16 21.47
CA VAL A 675 -21.56 13.09 20.87
C VAL A 675 -22.22 13.85 19.72
N THR A 676 -22.07 15.17 19.73
CA THR A 676 -22.53 16.05 18.64
C THR A 676 -21.33 16.53 17.85
N MET A 677 -21.34 16.28 16.53
CA MET A 677 -20.32 16.84 15.64
C MET A 677 -20.53 18.36 15.52
N LEU A 678 -19.45 19.12 15.61
CA LEU A 678 -19.46 20.58 15.51
C LEU A 678 -18.94 21.01 14.14
N GLU A 679 -19.85 21.63 13.38
CA GLU A 679 -19.56 22.18 12.06
C GLU A 679 -19.18 23.66 12.16
N GLU A 680 -18.74 24.24 11.04
CA GLU A 680 -18.33 25.65 10.95
C GLU A 680 -19.36 26.61 11.58
N LYS A 681 -20.66 26.44 11.28
CA LYS A 681 -21.72 27.30 11.82
C LYS A 681 -21.80 27.25 13.36
N ASP A 682 -21.55 26.08 13.95
CA ASP A 682 -21.60 25.89 15.40
C ASP A 682 -20.40 26.60 16.04
N LEU A 683 -19.22 26.47 15.43
CA LEU A 683 -18.00 27.13 15.85
C LEU A 683 -18.01 28.64 15.63
N ALA A 684 -18.72 29.15 14.63
CA ALA A 684 -18.82 30.58 14.35
C ALA A 684 -19.87 31.29 15.20
N THR A 685 -21.07 30.71 15.34
CA THR A 685 -22.22 31.39 15.97
C THR A 685 -23.03 30.53 16.94
N GLY A 686 -22.85 29.20 16.95
CA GLY A 686 -23.60 28.30 17.81
C GLY A 686 -23.37 28.48 19.31
N ASP A 687 -24.34 28.06 20.12
CA ASP A 687 -24.22 28.07 21.58
C ASP A 687 -23.39 26.88 22.08
N LEU A 688 -22.13 27.15 22.44
CA LEU A 688 -21.20 26.15 22.96
C LEU A 688 -21.48 25.76 24.42
N SER A 689 -22.27 26.56 25.17
CA SER A 689 -22.57 26.29 26.59
C SER A 689 -23.49 25.09 26.81
N ARG A 690 -24.11 24.59 25.73
CA ARG A 690 -24.88 23.35 25.75
C ARG A 690 -24.02 22.09 25.94
N PHE A 691 -22.69 22.21 25.90
CA PHE A 691 -21.75 21.11 26.13
C PHE A 691 -21.08 21.23 27.49
N ASP A 692 -20.84 20.10 28.14
CA ASP A 692 -19.98 20.04 29.34
C ASP A 692 -18.51 19.92 28.92
N THR A 693 -18.26 19.13 27.87
CA THR A 693 -16.94 18.87 27.30
C THR A 693 -16.95 19.04 25.78
N ILE A 694 -15.95 19.69 25.21
CA ILE A 694 -15.69 19.72 23.76
C ILE A 694 -14.35 19.04 23.50
N VAL A 695 -14.30 18.14 22.51
CA VAL A 695 -13.08 17.46 22.06
C VAL A 695 -12.68 17.98 20.68
N VAL A 696 -11.42 18.34 20.52
CA VAL A 696 -10.81 18.68 19.23
C VAL A 696 -10.04 17.47 18.74
N GLY A 697 -10.40 16.99 17.55
CA GLY A 697 -9.75 15.87 16.87
C GLY A 697 -8.32 16.18 16.43
N ILE A 698 -7.60 15.13 16.06
CA ILE A 698 -6.19 15.22 15.66
C ILE A 698 -6.01 16.13 14.43
N ARG A 699 -4.94 16.95 14.41
CA ARG A 699 -4.57 17.82 13.27
C ARG A 699 -5.65 18.82 12.81
N ALA A 700 -6.70 19.08 13.60
CA ALA A 700 -7.71 20.09 13.28
C ALA A 700 -7.10 21.47 12.94
N SER A 701 -6.01 21.88 13.59
CA SER A 701 -5.33 23.15 13.28
C SER A 701 -4.74 23.23 11.86
N GLN A 702 -4.57 22.10 11.17
CA GLN A 702 -4.05 22.04 9.80
C GLN A 702 -5.18 22.03 8.76
N VAL A 703 -6.28 21.33 9.05
CA VAL A 703 -7.32 21.03 8.05
C VAL A 703 -8.63 21.78 8.27
N ARG A 704 -8.79 22.49 9.39
CA ARG A 704 -10.02 23.23 9.75
C ARG A 704 -9.75 24.73 9.93
N PRO A 705 -9.78 25.53 8.86
CA PRO A 705 -9.64 26.99 8.95
C PRO A 705 -10.69 27.63 9.89
N ASP A 706 -11.89 27.07 9.93
CA ASP A 706 -12.98 27.52 10.80
C ASP A 706 -12.71 27.26 12.29
N PHE A 707 -12.03 26.16 12.64
CA PHE A 707 -11.55 25.92 14.01
C PHE A 707 -10.47 26.94 14.40
N VAL A 708 -9.51 27.21 13.50
CA VAL A 708 -8.45 28.20 13.73
C VAL A 708 -9.05 29.59 13.95
N ALA A 709 -9.96 30.01 13.07
CA ALA A 709 -10.62 31.31 13.13
C ALA A 709 -11.46 31.51 14.40
N ASN A 710 -12.07 30.44 14.93
CA ASN A 710 -13.00 30.52 16.07
C ASN A 710 -12.40 30.05 17.40
N ASN A 711 -11.08 29.81 17.48
CA ASN A 711 -10.42 29.31 18.69
C ASN A 711 -10.69 30.19 19.94
N GLY A 712 -10.82 31.50 19.77
CA GLY A 712 -11.18 32.42 20.85
C GLY A 712 -12.51 32.05 21.54
N ARG A 713 -13.53 31.62 20.78
CA ARG A 713 -14.83 31.20 21.34
C ARG A 713 -14.70 29.91 22.15
N LEU A 714 -13.81 29.00 21.75
CA LEU A 714 -13.52 27.77 22.48
C LEU A 714 -12.79 28.08 23.80
N LEU A 715 -11.83 29.01 23.79
CA LEU A 715 -11.18 29.48 25.02
C LEU A 715 -12.18 30.17 25.96
N ASP A 716 -13.12 30.95 25.43
CA ASP A 716 -14.19 31.57 26.24
C ASP A 716 -15.18 30.54 26.81
N PHE A 717 -15.46 29.45 26.08
CA PHE A 717 -16.20 28.31 26.60
C PHE A 717 -15.50 27.70 27.81
N VAL A 718 -14.17 27.52 27.75
CA VAL A 718 -13.38 27.05 28.90
C VAL A 718 -13.44 28.05 30.06
N LYS A 719 -13.21 29.35 29.81
CA LYS A 719 -13.30 30.40 30.85
C LYS A 719 -14.62 30.36 31.62
N LYS A 720 -15.73 30.02 30.94
CA LYS A 720 -17.08 29.95 31.50
C LYS A 720 -17.39 28.64 32.25
N GLY A 721 -16.47 27.68 32.29
CA GLY A 721 -16.63 26.42 33.04
C GLY A 721 -16.58 25.16 32.20
N GLY A 722 -16.49 25.28 30.87
CA GLY A 722 -16.38 24.13 29.97
C GLY A 722 -15.05 23.40 30.10
N THR A 723 -15.03 22.13 29.71
CA THR A 723 -13.78 21.37 29.52
C THR A 723 -13.47 21.24 28.04
N LEU A 724 -12.29 21.69 27.60
CA LEU A 724 -11.82 21.53 26.22
C LEU A 724 -10.66 20.53 26.20
N ILE A 725 -10.85 19.41 25.53
CA ILE A 725 -9.82 18.40 25.31
C ILE A 725 -9.29 18.58 23.90
N VAL A 726 -8.03 18.98 23.78
CA VAL A 726 -7.35 19.13 22.49
C VAL A 726 -6.42 17.95 22.31
N GLN A 727 -6.79 17.03 21.41
CA GLN A 727 -5.87 15.98 20.98
C GLN A 727 -4.70 16.58 20.20
N TYR A 728 -3.65 15.79 19.96
CA TYR A 728 -2.42 16.29 19.35
C TYR A 728 -2.69 17.13 18.09
N GLN A 729 -1.97 18.25 18.00
CA GLN A 729 -1.97 19.11 16.83
C GLN A 729 -0.54 19.19 16.28
N GLN A 730 -0.41 19.53 15.00
CA GLN A 730 0.91 19.84 14.45
C GLN A 730 1.34 21.27 14.83
N ASN A 731 2.54 21.68 14.42
CA ASN A 731 3.15 22.96 14.80
C ASN A 731 2.31 24.20 14.44
N GLN A 732 1.31 24.08 13.56
CA GLN A 732 0.34 25.13 13.25
C GLN A 732 -0.37 25.67 14.50
N ILE A 733 -0.60 24.84 15.54
CA ILE A 733 -1.21 25.33 16.79
C ILE A 733 -0.34 26.39 17.49
N ILE A 734 0.99 26.26 17.38
CA ILE A 734 1.97 27.22 17.90
C ILE A 734 2.06 28.42 16.97
N GLN A 735 2.19 28.20 15.67
CA GLN A 735 2.32 29.27 14.65
C GLN A 735 1.12 30.21 14.66
N ASN A 736 -0.08 29.68 14.92
CA ASN A 736 -1.32 30.45 14.99
C ASN A 736 -1.65 30.97 16.41
N ASN A 737 -0.73 30.81 17.38
CA ASN A 737 -0.88 31.25 18.78
C ASN A 737 -2.22 30.80 19.42
N MET A 738 -2.55 29.52 19.28
CA MET A 738 -3.88 29.01 19.64
C MET A 738 -3.97 28.53 21.10
N LEU A 739 -2.83 28.34 21.77
CA LEU A 739 -2.79 27.84 23.15
C LEU A 739 -3.19 28.93 24.16
N PRO A 740 -3.83 28.56 25.29
CA PRO A 740 -4.23 29.52 26.31
C PRO A 740 -3.07 30.09 27.13
N PHE A 741 -1.95 29.38 27.18
CA PHE A 741 -0.74 29.73 27.94
C PHE A 741 0.51 29.35 27.15
N ALA A 742 1.65 29.93 27.52
CA ALA A 742 2.91 29.71 26.83
C ALA A 742 3.29 28.23 26.80
N ALA A 743 3.62 27.73 25.61
CA ALA A 743 4.25 26.44 25.37
C ALA A 743 4.87 26.48 23.97
N LYS A 744 5.75 25.54 23.69
CA LYS A 744 6.36 25.33 22.38
C LYS A 744 6.17 23.90 21.91
N MET A 745 6.60 23.65 20.68
CA MET A 745 6.71 22.32 20.09
C MET A 745 8.07 22.21 19.41
N GLU A 746 9.12 22.50 20.19
CA GLU A 746 10.50 22.39 19.69
C GLU A 746 10.91 20.92 19.68
N GLY A 747 11.31 20.43 18.50
CA GLY A 747 11.84 19.10 18.30
C GLY A 747 13.22 18.88 18.93
N VAL A 748 13.69 17.62 18.91
CA VAL A 748 15.04 17.26 19.37
C VAL A 748 15.98 17.23 18.18
N VAL A 749 17.16 17.81 18.35
CA VAL A 749 18.29 17.64 17.42
C VAL A 749 19.29 16.69 18.08
N ASN A 750 19.44 15.48 17.54
CA ASN A 750 20.47 14.55 17.95
C ASN A 750 21.49 14.39 16.81
N GLY A 751 22.64 15.08 16.92
CA GLY A 751 23.60 15.18 15.82
C GLY A 751 23.00 15.90 14.60
N LYS A 752 22.94 15.22 13.44
CA LYS A 752 22.30 15.73 12.22
C LYS A 752 20.80 15.39 12.11
N GLN A 753 20.28 14.53 12.99
CA GLN A 753 18.88 14.12 12.96
C GLN A 753 18.02 15.21 13.61
N ARG A 754 17.17 15.85 12.81
CA ARG A 754 16.14 16.77 13.31
C ARG A 754 14.82 16.02 13.40
N ILE A 755 14.44 15.61 14.60
CA ILE A 755 13.07 15.17 14.86
C ILE A 755 12.25 16.44 15.01
N SER A 756 11.45 16.78 14.00
CA SER A 756 10.76 18.07 13.93
C SER A 756 9.81 18.34 15.09
N ASN A 757 9.31 17.31 15.78
CA ASN A 757 8.42 17.41 16.95
C ASN A 757 8.68 16.27 17.94
N VAL A 758 8.67 16.57 19.24
CA VAL A 758 8.84 15.56 20.31
C VAL A 758 7.72 14.51 20.26
N ARG A 759 8.10 13.24 20.32
CA ARG A 759 7.23 12.07 20.32
C ARG A 759 7.92 10.90 21.01
N VAL A 760 7.13 9.96 21.53
CA VAL A 760 7.60 8.68 22.06
C VAL A 760 7.05 7.59 21.17
N VAL A 761 7.93 6.94 20.42
CA VAL A 761 7.56 6.05 19.30
C VAL A 761 7.41 4.61 19.72
N ASP A 762 8.12 4.19 20.77
CA ASP A 762 7.99 2.85 21.32
C ASP A 762 6.67 2.75 22.10
N GLU A 763 5.72 1.96 21.59
CA GLU A 763 4.43 1.73 22.21
C GLU A 763 4.53 1.04 23.59
N THR A 764 5.67 0.42 23.89
CA THR A 764 5.95 -0.23 25.17
C THR A 764 6.68 0.69 26.16
N ALA A 765 7.07 1.90 25.73
CA ALA A 765 7.76 2.86 26.59
C ALA A 765 7.00 3.07 27.92
N PRO A 766 7.69 3.03 29.07
CA PRO A 766 7.06 3.24 30.36
C PRO A 766 6.38 4.61 30.45
N VAL A 767 5.20 4.63 31.06
CA VAL A 767 4.51 5.88 31.40
C VAL A 767 4.47 6.00 32.92
N LYS A 768 5.08 7.08 33.42
CA LYS A 768 5.05 7.44 34.84
C LYS A 768 3.96 8.47 35.08
N MET A 769 3.03 8.14 35.97
CA MET A 769 2.00 9.09 36.42
C MET A 769 2.59 10.03 37.45
N LEU A 770 2.80 11.30 37.08
CA LEU A 770 3.40 12.32 37.96
C LEU A 770 2.44 12.75 39.08
N ARG A 771 1.13 12.65 38.85
CA ARG A 771 0.08 13.02 39.79
C ARG A 771 -1.00 11.93 39.86
N PRO A 772 -0.71 10.74 40.40
CA PRO A 772 -1.61 9.58 40.32
C PRO A 772 -2.98 9.76 41.00
N ASN A 773 -3.09 10.73 41.91
CA ASN A 773 -4.35 11.10 42.59
C ASN A 773 -5.11 12.23 41.87
N ASP A 774 -4.67 12.68 40.69
CA ASP A 774 -5.40 13.66 39.91
C ASP A 774 -6.72 13.06 39.37
N PRO A 775 -7.82 13.83 39.27
CA PRO A 775 -9.08 13.33 38.72
C PRO A 775 -8.94 12.67 37.34
N ILE A 776 -8.00 13.10 36.49
CA ILE A 776 -7.74 12.43 35.20
C ILE A 776 -7.35 10.95 35.37
N PHE A 777 -6.71 10.57 36.48
CA PHE A 777 -6.33 9.18 36.78
C PHE A 777 -7.22 8.50 37.82
N SER A 778 -8.16 9.20 38.44
CA SER A 778 -8.91 8.67 39.59
C SER A 778 -10.42 8.78 39.49
N TYR A 779 -10.97 9.51 38.51
CA TYR A 779 -12.42 9.68 38.37
C TYR A 779 -12.91 9.63 36.92
N PRO A 780 -13.98 8.86 36.63
CA PRO A 780 -14.65 7.90 37.52
C PRO A 780 -13.93 6.55 37.62
N ASN A 781 -12.88 6.34 36.81
CA ASN A 781 -12.07 5.13 36.79
C ASN A 781 -10.72 5.39 37.45
N LYS A 782 -10.24 4.40 38.22
CA LYS A 782 -8.87 4.40 38.73
C LYS A 782 -7.94 3.84 37.66
N ILE A 783 -7.01 4.66 37.20
CA ILE A 783 -5.96 4.29 36.24
C ILE A 783 -4.77 3.71 36.99
N VAL A 784 -4.26 2.58 36.50
CA VAL A 784 -3.14 1.83 37.06
C VAL A 784 -2.10 1.55 35.97
N GLN A 785 -0.96 0.96 36.33
CA GLN A 785 0.12 0.74 35.36
C GLN A 785 -0.30 -0.14 34.17
N SER A 786 -1.15 -1.15 34.41
CA SER A 786 -1.62 -2.05 33.35
C SER A 786 -2.57 -1.39 32.34
N ASP A 787 -3.09 -0.19 32.62
CA ASP A 787 -3.85 0.58 31.63
C ASP A 787 -2.93 1.12 30.49
N TRP A 788 -1.62 1.04 30.68
CA TRP A 788 -0.62 1.36 29.65
C TRP A 788 -0.17 0.13 28.86
N ASP A 789 -0.67 -1.07 29.14
CA ASP A 789 -0.30 -2.29 28.41
C ASP A 789 -1.07 -2.42 27.08
N ASN A 790 -0.53 -3.18 26.13
CA ASN A 790 -1.15 -3.49 24.83
C ASN A 790 -1.48 -2.26 23.97
N TRP A 791 -0.74 -1.17 24.17
CA TRP A 791 -0.79 -0.05 23.24
C TRP A 791 -0.16 -0.46 21.92
N VAL A 792 -0.68 0.07 20.83
CA VAL A 792 -0.20 -0.18 19.47
C VAL A 792 0.36 1.11 18.89
N GLN A 793 1.55 1.05 18.31
CA GLN A 793 2.11 2.10 17.46
C GLN A 793 2.17 3.52 18.06
N GLU A 794 3.34 3.93 18.56
CA GLU A 794 3.64 5.23 19.20
C GLU A 794 2.81 5.48 20.48
N ARG A 795 3.47 5.85 21.59
CA ARG A 795 2.78 6.30 22.82
C ARG A 795 2.10 7.64 22.63
N ASN A 796 2.84 8.61 22.11
CA ASN A 796 2.35 9.96 21.91
C ASN A 796 3.03 10.63 20.71
N LEU A 797 2.36 11.64 20.17
CA LEU A 797 2.87 12.46 19.08
C LEU A 797 2.71 13.94 19.40
N TYR A 798 3.65 14.76 18.93
CA TYR A 798 3.58 16.23 19.04
C TYR A 798 3.42 16.70 20.49
N THR A 799 4.27 16.15 21.36
CA THR A 799 4.36 16.54 22.78
C THR A 799 4.80 18.01 22.88
N LEU A 800 4.07 18.80 23.70
CA LEU A 800 4.44 20.19 23.96
C LEU A 800 5.68 20.27 24.85
N THR A 801 6.51 21.28 24.63
CA THR A 801 7.75 21.56 25.35
C THR A 801 7.75 22.98 25.90
N GLN A 802 8.70 23.30 26.79
CA GLN A 802 8.87 24.66 27.37
C GLN A 802 7.55 25.24 27.90
N LEU A 803 6.88 24.46 28.74
CA LEU A 803 5.57 24.80 29.30
C LEU A 803 5.70 25.98 30.28
N GLY A 804 4.82 26.98 30.16
CA GLY A 804 4.62 28.01 31.18
C GLY A 804 4.12 27.45 32.52
N PRO A 805 4.21 28.25 33.60
CA PRO A 805 3.91 27.81 34.98
C PRO A 805 2.44 27.42 35.22
N GLU A 806 1.52 27.79 34.31
CA GLU A 806 0.09 27.49 34.40
C GLU A 806 -0.24 26.03 34.05
N TRP A 807 0.67 25.37 33.33
CA TRP A 807 0.50 23.98 32.92
C TRP A 807 0.80 23.00 34.05
N VAL A 808 -0.14 22.10 34.26
CA VAL A 808 0.01 20.92 35.10
C VAL A 808 0.39 19.73 34.23
N THR A 809 1.55 19.15 34.49
CA THR A 809 2.01 17.91 33.86
C THR A 809 1.51 16.68 34.61
N LEU A 810 1.03 15.67 33.87
CA LEU A 810 0.42 14.47 34.44
C LEU A 810 1.20 13.19 34.16
N THR A 811 1.93 13.14 33.05
CA THR A 811 2.68 11.96 32.61
C THR A 811 4.13 12.33 32.31
N GLU A 812 5.03 11.39 32.54
CA GLU A 812 6.42 11.41 32.08
C GLU A 812 6.69 10.12 31.30
N THR A 813 7.26 10.23 30.10
CA THR A 813 7.59 9.09 29.23
C THR A 813 8.72 9.46 28.27
N ALA A 814 9.49 8.48 27.81
CA ALA A 814 10.57 8.65 26.83
C ALA A 814 10.81 7.33 26.09
N ASP A 815 11.34 7.45 24.87
CA ASP A 815 11.95 6.30 24.20
C ASP A 815 13.26 5.92 24.90
N GLU A 816 13.70 4.68 24.71
CA GLU A 816 14.94 4.19 25.31
C GLU A 816 16.13 5.10 24.94
N GLY A 817 16.85 5.57 25.96
CA GLY A 817 18.04 6.43 25.80
C GLY A 817 17.75 7.92 25.56
N GLU A 818 16.49 8.36 25.59
CA GLU A 818 16.11 9.77 25.50
C GLU A 818 15.76 10.39 26.86
N ASP A 819 15.83 11.73 26.91
CA ASP A 819 15.36 12.48 28.07
C ASP A 819 13.83 12.37 28.23
N PRO A 820 13.31 12.09 29.44
CA PRO A 820 11.88 12.02 29.70
C PRO A 820 11.15 13.32 29.38
N VAL A 821 9.99 13.19 28.72
CA VAL A 821 9.15 14.33 28.34
C VAL A 821 7.86 14.33 29.12
N THR A 822 7.40 15.52 29.53
CA THR A 822 6.29 15.69 30.47
C THR A 822 5.06 16.40 29.87
N GLY A 823 5.17 16.87 28.63
CA GLY A 823 4.09 17.58 27.92
C GLY A 823 3.08 16.70 27.20
N GLY A 824 3.15 15.37 27.38
CA GLY A 824 2.33 14.41 26.63
C GLY A 824 0.87 14.38 27.08
N LEU A 825 0.61 14.57 28.38
CA LEU A 825 -0.73 14.79 28.92
C LEU A 825 -0.64 15.89 29.97
N ILE A 826 -1.23 17.03 29.66
CA ILE A 826 -1.19 18.23 30.49
C ILE A 826 -2.56 18.89 30.56
N TYR A 827 -2.80 19.67 31.60
CA TYR A 827 -3.96 20.55 31.65
C TYR A 827 -3.60 21.90 32.27
N ALA A 828 -4.42 22.91 32.00
CA ALA A 828 -4.39 24.19 32.70
C ALA A 828 -5.80 24.62 33.09
N LYS A 829 -5.91 25.34 34.21
CA LYS A 829 -7.15 26.01 34.57
C LYS A 829 -7.24 27.33 33.82
N LEU A 830 -8.37 27.57 33.17
CA LEU A 830 -8.65 28.81 32.47
C LEU A 830 -10.03 29.29 32.89
N GLY A 831 -10.09 30.38 33.66
CA GLY A 831 -11.32 30.81 34.33
C GLY A 831 -11.88 29.70 35.23
N LYS A 832 -13.15 29.34 35.01
CA LYS A 832 -13.84 28.28 35.78
C LYS A 832 -13.66 26.87 35.20
N GLY A 833 -13.13 26.74 33.99
CA GLY A 833 -13.04 25.48 33.27
C GLY A 833 -11.63 24.90 33.22
N THR A 834 -11.46 23.90 32.35
CA THR A 834 -10.20 23.16 32.19
C THR A 834 -9.86 23.02 30.70
N TYR A 835 -8.64 23.37 30.33
CA TYR A 835 -8.07 23.07 29.02
C TYR A 835 -7.13 21.87 29.19
N VAL A 836 -7.37 20.79 28.46
CA VAL A 836 -6.53 19.57 28.44
C VAL A 836 -5.86 19.47 27.09
N TYR A 837 -4.56 19.23 27.07
CA TYR A 837 -3.83 18.82 25.87
C TYR A 837 -3.41 17.35 26.02
N ASN A 838 -3.81 16.53 25.04
CA ASN A 838 -3.54 15.09 25.01
C ASN A 838 -2.76 14.72 23.74
N ALA A 839 -1.47 14.46 23.89
CA ALA A 839 -0.58 13.99 22.84
C ALA A 839 -0.66 12.46 22.62
N PHE A 840 -1.26 11.71 23.55
CA PHE A 840 -1.30 10.24 23.46
C PHE A 840 -2.15 9.77 22.29
N SER A 841 -1.71 8.68 21.64
CA SER A 841 -2.21 8.16 20.35
C SER A 841 -3.60 7.51 20.41
N PHE A 842 -4.60 8.18 21.00
CA PHE A 842 -5.96 7.66 21.20
C PHE A 842 -6.64 7.27 19.89
N PHE A 843 -6.37 8.01 18.82
CA PHE A 843 -6.84 7.71 17.47
C PHE A 843 -6.39 6.34 16.94
N ARG A 844 -5.33 5.74 17.51
CA ARG A 844 -4.88 4.36 17.23
C ARG A 844 -5.34 3.34 18.26
N GLN A 845 -5.33 3.72 19.54
CA GLN A 845 -5.69 2.82 20.64
C GLN A 845 -7.18 2.48 20.68
N LEU A 846 -8.05 3.48 20.46
CA LEU A 846 -9.50 3.30 20.56
C LEU A 846 -10.09 2.43 19.45
N PRO A 847 -9.64 2.49 18.18
CA PRO A 847 -10.05 1.54 17.15
C PRO A 847 -9.73 0.08 17.47
N VAL A 848 -8.58 -0.20 18.10
CA VAL A 848 -8.16 -1.58 18.41
C VAL A 848 -8.67 -2.08 19.76
N GLY A 849 -9.41 -1.25 20.51
CA GLY A 849 -10.06 -1.67 21.75
C GLY A 849 -9.20 -1.57 23.01
N THR A 850 -8.08 -0.84 23.01
CA THR A 850 -7.16 -0.80 24.16
C THR A 850 -7.87 -0.35 25.45
N PRO A 851 -7.99 -1.21 26.49
CA PRO A 851 -8.81 -0.94 27.66
C PRO A 851 -8.47 0.36 28.40
N GLY A 852 -7.18 0.61 28.63
CA GLY A 852 -6.73 1.78 29.36
C GLY A 852 -7.00 3.10 28.63
N ALA A 853 -6.93 3.10 27.29
CA ALA A 853 -7.27 4.28 26.49
C ALA A 853 -8.76 4.65 26.64
N TYR A 854 -9.66 3.66 26.69
CA TYR A 854 -11.09 3.90 26.94
C TYR A 854 -11.35 4.45 28.35
N ARG A 855 -10.68 3.91 29.37
CA ARG A 855 -10.78 4.40 30.76
C ARG A 855 -10.27 5.83 30.91
N MET A 856 -9.12 6.14 30.31
CA MET A 856 -8.56 7.49 30.32
C MET A 856 -9.44 8.48 29.56
N LEU A 857 -9.96 8.11 28.38
CA LEU A 857 -10.92 8.93 27.65
C LEU A 857 -12.17 9.21 28.51
N ALA A 858 -12.74 8.18 29.13
CA ALA A 858 -13.90 8.32 30.00
C ALA A 858 -13.64 9.26 31.17
N ASN A 859 -12.45 9.18 31.79
CA ASN A 859 -12.04 10.11 32.85
C ASN A 859 -11.94 11.55 32.36
N MET A 860 -11.25 11.79 31.25
CA MET A 860 -11.12 13.15 30.69
C MET A 860 -12.46 13.76 30.31
N LEU A 861 -13.35 12.98 29.68
CA LEU A 861 -14.71 13.43 29.35
C LEU A 861 -15.52 13.80 30.60
N SER A 862 -15.28 13.09 31.71
CA SER A 862 -16.02 13.22 32.97
C SER A 862 -15.50 14.33 33.90
N LEU A 863 -14.41 15.01 33.56
CA LEU A 863 -13.79 16.05 34.38
C LEU A 863 -14.74 17.15 34.86
N PRO A 864 -15.71 17.65 34.06
CA PRO A 864 -16.68 18.64 34.55
C PRO A 864 -17.53 18.15 35.74
N LYS A 865 -17.62 16.83 35.96
CA LYS A 865 -18.38 16.20 37.04
C LYS A 865 -17.48 15.60 38.13
N ALA A 866 -16.16 15.77 38.04
CA ALA A 866 -15.26 15.30 39.08
C ALA A 866 -15.51 16.05 40.39
N PRO A 867 -15.44 15.38 41.55
CA PRO A 867 -15.55 16.06 42.85
C PRO A 867 -14.50 17.17 42.95
N ALA A 868 -14.91 18.34 43.43
CA ALA A 868 -13.96 19.39 43.78
C ALA A 868 -13.03 18.87 44.88
N LYS A 869 -11.72 19.14 44.74
CA LYS A 869 -10.74 18.86 45.78
C LYS A 869 -10.96 19.74 47.01
#